data_AF-A0A2K8K7B8-F1
#
_entry.id   AF-A0A2K8K7B8-F1
#
_cell.length_a   1.000
_cell.length_b   1.000
_cell.length_c   1.000
_cell.angle_alpha   90.00
_cell.angle_beta   90.00
_cell.angle_gamma   90.00
#
_symmetry.space_group_name_H-M   'P 1'
#
loop_
_entity.id
_entity.type
_entity.pdbx_description
1 polymer ?
#
loop_
_entity_poly.entity_id
_entity_poly.type
_entity_poly.pdbx_seq_one_letter_code
_entity_poly.pdbx_strand_id
1 'polypeptide(L)'
;MLQTENRLSAENSVEVLDPVWIQMRDGARLAARIWMPESARLSPAPVVLEYLPYRRRDGTLPRDELTHAWLARHGYVGVRVDIRGNGDSDGHMSDEYSEAELDDGVQVIEWLAAQDWCNGSVGMIGISWGGFNGLQLAQLAPPALKAAVTICFTDDRYADDIHYMGGCLLTENKGWSSQMFAYSSRPPDPEIVGEAWRDIWLDRLRNQPLHIETWLAHQRRDAYWKRASVCEDYGAVKAAILAVGGWADAYSNAVPRTIAGLSSPVAGLNGPWAHKYPNVAWPEPSIGFLAEVKAWFDHWLKGEGEAPDMSYRMYVIESESPARRMLARKGRWISEPSWPSPRIGREALHLSESGLGAEPGKAPLVVSNPQTVGLAGQRFCPGMRSLDELADDQRADDALCLTLDTAPLEAGKDIVGAARLRLRLTPDQSSGFVVARLCDLRPDGSVAFITMGVLNLTHQDGHETVSPMTPGTPMNVEFAFNDIAYHLPAGHCLRLSLSTAYWPMLWPSAAPLSLQLDPAGCALDLPIRPEIAEDAPVFTPPEQTREGASTLLRPEGFTRHEERLHDGTQRLTLTTDGGLTRHDSTGLESGKVITETWDIRADDPLSARHETHWSYTIGRGAWQTRTETRTEMTCDATRFHIVAQLRAYEGEDCLIQRDWEFSVPRDGV
;
A
#
# COMPACT_ATOMS: atom_id res chain seq x y z
N MET A 1 21.21 18.19 -12.15
CA MET A 1 22.13 18.20 -11.00
C MET A 1 22.65 19.62 -10.81
N LEU A 2 21.85 20.46 -10.15
CA LEU A 2 22.24 21.79 -9.67
C LEU A 2 21.97 21.75 -8.17
N GLN A 3 23.02 21.50 -7.39
CA GLN A 3 22.97 21.60 -5.93
C GLN A 3 22.89 23.08 -5.58
N THR A 4 21.70 23.57 -5.28
CA THR A 4 21.53 24.83 -4.56
C THR A 4 21.82 24.57 -3.09
N GLU A 5 23.05 24.85 -2.66
CA GLU A 5 23.36 25.07 -1.24
C GLU A 5 22.60 26.33 -0.77
N ASN A 6 21.36 26.17 -0.32
CA ASN A 6 20.70 27.19 0.48
C ASN A 6 21.31 27.12 1.89
N ARG A 7 22.42 27.86 2.11
CA ARG A 7 22.92 28.14 3.46
C ARG A 7 21.93 29.07 4.16
N LEU A 8 20.95 28.50 4.83
CA LEU A 8 20.08 29.18 5.79
C LEU A 8 20.87 29.53 7.06
N SER A 9 20.47 30.62 7.74
CA SER A 9 21.16 31.26 8.86
C SER A 9 21.28 30.38 10.12
N ALA A 10 22.16 30.80 11.04
CA ALA A 10 22.37 30.16 12.36
C ALA A 10 21.13 30.19 13.29
N GLU A 11 20.03 30.83 12.88
CA GLU A 11 18.76 30.93 13.65
C GLU A 11 17.88 29.67 13.54
N ASN A 12 18.25 28.69 12.70
CA ASN A 12 17.49 27.47 12.44
C ASN A 12 18.26 26.19 12.87
N SER A 13 18.98 26.26 13.99
CA SER A 13 19.63 25.10 14.59
C SER A 13 18.60 24.09 15.11
N VAL A 14 18.83 22.81 14.83
CA VAL A 14 17.98 21.68 15.23
C VAL A 14 18.80 20.78 16.15
N GLU A 15 18.30 20.58 17.37
CA GLU A 15 18.80 19.61 18.33
C GLU A 15 18.16 18.25 18.03
N VAL A 16 18.98 17.19 17.97
CA VAL A 16 18.49 15.81 17.79
C VAL A 16 18.64 15.06 19.10
N LEU A 17 17.52 14.60 19.67
CA LEU A 17 17.47 13.79 20.88
C LEU A 17 17.21 12.33 20.51
N ASP A 18 18.17 11.45 20.81
CA ASP A 18 18.10 10.02 20.51
C ASP A 18 18.94 9.19 21.52
N PRO A 19 18.33 8.29 22.31
CA PRO A 19 16.89 8.03 22.39
C PRO A 19 16.18 9.01 23.34
N VAL A 20 14.89 9.22 23.11
CA VAL A 20 13.95 9.70 24.14
C VAL A 20 13.03 8.54 24.51
N TRP A 21 12.92 8.25 25.80
CA TRP A 21 12.05 7.18 26.31
C TRP A 21 10.70 7.75 26.71
N ILE A 22 9.63 7.28 26.05
CA ILE A 22 8.25 7.61 26.40
C ILE A 22 7.71 6.52 27.32
N GLN A 23 7.39 6.88 28.55
CA GLN A 23 6.88 5.93 29.56
C GLN A 23 5.38 5.71 29.36
N MET A 24 4.99 4.49 29.04
CA MET A 24 3.58 4.08 28.93
C MET A 24 2.99 3.81 30.33
N ARG A 25 1.65 3.89 30.43
CA ARG A 25 0.91 3.67 31.70
C ARG A 25 1.13 2.29 32.30
N ASP A 26 1.39 1.28 31.47
CA ASP A 26 1.63 -0.11 31.87
C ASP A 26 3.08 -0.40 32.31
N GLY A 27 3.95 0.61 32.26
CA GLY A 27 5.36 0.48 32.64
C GLY A 27 6.31 0.21 31.47
N ALA A 28 5.81 -0.10 30.27
CA ALA A 28 6.66 -0.22 29.09
C ALA A 28 7.21 1.13 28.64
N ARG A 29 8.35 1.12 27.93
CA ARG A 29 8.95 2.32 27.34
C ARG A 29 8.96 2.20 25.82
N LEU A 30 8.52 3.24 25.14
CA LEU A 30 8.66 3.36 23.69
C LEU A 30 9.84 4.28 23.35
N ALA A 31 10.67 3.84 22.41
CA ALA A 31 11.84 4.57 21.95
C ALA A 31 11.44 5.60 20.88
N ALA A 32 11.80 6.85 21.13
CA ALA A 32 11.56 7.96 20.23
C ALA A 32 12.87 8.63 19.81
N ARG A 33 12.83 9.27 18.64
CA ARG A 33 13.80 10.26 18.20
C ARG A 33 13.07 11.58 17.99
N ILE A 34 13.67 12.68 18.47
CA ILE A 34 13.10 14.02 18.37
C ILE A 34 14.06 14.93 17.62
N TRP A 35 13.57 15.62 16.60
CA TRP A 35 14.22 16.76 15.95
C TRP A 35 13.55 18.04 16.44
N MET A 36 14.22 18.75 17.33
CA MET A 36 13.67 19.90 18.03
C MET A 36 14.39 21.18 17.60
N PRO A 37 13.69 22.21 17.10
CA PRO A 37 14.30 23.52 16.91
C PRO A 37 14.72 24.08 18.26
N GLU A 38 15.92 24.68 18.35
CA GLU A 38 16.44 25.21 19.62
C GLU A 38 15.50 26.26 20.25
N SER A 39 14.74 26.98 19.42
CA SER A 39 13.73 27.95 19.85
C SER A 39 12.56 27.34 20.63
N ALA A 40 12.26 26.04 20.48
CA ALA A 40 11.14 25.37 21.14
C ALA A 40 11.25 25.39 22.68
N ARG A 41 12.47 25.50 23.22
CA ARG A 41 12.73 25.61 24.66
C ARG A 41 12.32 26.97 25.25
N LEU A 42 12.21 27.99 24.40
CA LEU A 42 11.83 29.36 24.79
C LEU A 42 10.39 29.68 24.36
N SER A 43 10.00 29.17 23.19
CA SER A 43 8.69 29.35 22.59
C SER A 43 8.17 27.97 22.17
N PRO A 44 7.30 27.34 22.96
CA PRO A 44 6.79 26.00 22.66
C PRO A 44 6.22 25.91 21.24
N ALA A 45 6.53 24.81 20.55
CA ALA A 45 6.20 24.60 19.14
C ALA A 45 5.22 23.43 18.97
N PRO A 46 4.45 23.39 17.87
CA PRO A 46 3.62 22.22 17.56
C PRO A 46 4.47 21.00 17.21
N VAL A 47 3.94 19.81 17.48
CA VAL A 47 4.61 18.53 17.21
C VAL A 47 4.10 17.91 15.92
N VAL A 48 4.98 17.28 15.16
CA VAL A 48 4.62 16.39 14.05
C VAL A 48 5.13 14.98 14.35
N LEU A 49 4.20 14.06 14.60
CA LEU A 49 4.46 12.67 14.98
C LEU A 49 4.40 11.72 13.78
N GLU A 50 5.33 10.77 13.73
CA GLU A 50 5.25 9.56 12.92
C GLU A 50 5.47 8.30 13.78
N TYR A 51 4.50 7.38 13.75
CA TYR A 51 4.37 6.23 14.65
C TYR A 51 4.12 4.93 13.85
N LEU A 52 5.13 4.04 13.79
CA LEU A 52 5.13 2.83 12.93
C LEU A 52 6.30 1.86 13.28
N PRO A 53 6.25 0.57 12.85
CA PRO A 53 7.17 -0.49 13.31
C PRO A 53 8.51 -0.61 12.55
N TYR A 54 8.84 0.32 11.65
CA TYR A 54 9.92 0.15 10.68
C TYR A 54 11.33 0.62 11.13
N ARG A 55 11.54 0.76 12.45
CA ARG A 55 12.83 1.04 13.10
C ARG A 55 13.41 2.41 12.77
N ARG A 56 13.39 3.30 13.76
CA ARG A 56 13.84 4.70 13.67
C ARG A 56 15.36 4.89 13.46
N ARG A 57 16.21 3.89 13.78
CA ARG A 57 17.69 3.98 13.74
C ARG A 57 18.34 3.32 12.53
N ASP A 58 17.56 2.64 11.70
CA ASP A 58 18.05 2.04 10.45
C ASP A 58 17.00 2.14 9.33
N GLY A 59 15.91 1.37 9.41
CA GLY A 59 14.99 1.15 8.30
C GLY A 59 14.39 2.43 7.72
N THR A 60 13.86 3.32 8.56
CA THR A 60 13.29 4.61 8.11
C THR A 60 14.22 5.79 8.32
N LEU A 61 15.40 5.57 8.90
CA LEU A 61 16.32 6.62 9.33
C LEU A 61 16.62 7.68 8.26
N PRO A 62 17.03 7.33 7.01
CA PRO A 62 17.33 8.35 6.00
C PRO A 62 16.12 9.24 5.68
N ARG A 63 14.93 8.64 5.57
CA ARG A 63 13.68 9.36 5.29
C ARG A 63 13.27 10.24 6.47
N ASP A 64 13.41 9.73 7.69
CA ASP A 64 13.02 10.48 8.88
C ASP A 64 13.92 11.70 9.06
N GLU A 65 15.23 11.57 8.78
CA GLU A 65 16.18 12.69 8.76
C GLU A 65 15.87 13.70 7.63
N LEU A 66 15.35 13.25 6.48
CA LEU A 66 14.90 14.16 5.42
C LEU A 66 13.69 15.01 5.86
N THR A 67 12.63 14.35 6.32
CA THR A 67 11.32 14.98 6.56
C THR A 67 11.27 15.71 7.90
N HIS A 68 11.63 15.04 9.01
CA HIS A 68 11.49 15.62 10.35
C HIS A 68 12.53 16.72 10.59
N ALA A 69 13.75 16.61 10.05
CA ALA A 69 14.72 17.70 10.15
C ALA A 69 14.30 18.91 9.30
N TRP A 70 13.66 18.70 8.15
CA TRP A 70 13.10 19.80 7.36
C TRP A 70 11.99 20.52 8.12
N LEU A 71 11.04 19.77 8.70
CA LEU A 71 9.95 20.34 9.52
C LEU A 71 10.51 21.08 10.75
N ALA A 72 11.54 20.53 11.39
CA ALA A 72 12.18 21.16 12.55
C ALA A 72 12.76 22.54 12.23
N ARG A 73 13.41 22.68 11.07
CA ARG A 73 13.90 23.97 10.58
C ARG A 73 12.80 24.98 10.25
N HIS A 74 11.54 24.54 10.20
CA HIS A 74 10.36 25.36 9.93
C HIS A 74 9.46 25.53 11.18
N GLY A 75 10.03 25.33 12.37
CA GLY A 75 9.37 25.64 13.64
C GLY A 75 8.38 24.58 14.12
N TYR A 76 8.65 23.31 13.82
CA TYR A 76 7.93 22.15 14.34
C TYR A 76 8.84 21.28 15.19
N VAL A 77 8.32 20.53 16.13
CA VAL A 77 9.09 19.43 16.75
C VAL A 77 8.76 18.14 16.00
N GLY A 78 9.70 17.61 15.23
CA GLY A 78 9.53 16.34 14.53
C GLY A 78 9.79 15.17 15.47
N VAL A 79 8.90 14.18 15.52
CA VAL A 79 9.00 13.03 16.43
C VAL A 79 8.75 11.72 15.68
N ARG A 80 9.69 10.79 15.80
CA ARG A 80 9.57 9.43 15.27
C ARG A 80 9.58 8.42 16.41
N VAL A 81 8.55 7.59 16.52
CA VAL A 81 8.40 6.59 17.60
C VAL A 81 8.34 5.17 17.04
N ASP A 82 9.22 4.30 17.50
CA ASP A 82 9.07 2.87 17.23
C ASP A 82 7.93 2.30 18.09
N ILE A 83 6.95 1.67 17.45
CA ILE A 83 5.83 1.06 18.20
C ILE A 83 6.32 -0.09 19.08
N ARG A 84 5.49 -0.46 20.05
CA ARG A 84 5.75 -1.57 20.98
C ARG A 84 6.29 -2.81 20.28
N GLY A 85 7.33 -3.41 20.85
CA GLY A 85 7.99 -4.61 20.34
C GLY A 85 8.83 -4.45 19.08
N ASN A 86 8.96 -3.25 18.53
CA ASN A 86 9.78 -2.98 17.36
C ASN A 86 10.93 -2.02 17.70
N GLY A 87 12.03 -2.13 16.94
CA GLY A 87 13.25 -1.36 17.20
C GLY A 87 13.71 -1.54 18.64
N ASP A 88 13.91 -0.41 19.33
CA ASP A 88 14.38 -0.37 20.72
C ASP A 88 13.25 -0.33 21.77
N SER A 89 11.97 -0.29 21.34
CA SER A 89 10.82 -0.17 22.25
C SER A 89 10.51 -1.46 23.00
N ASP A 90 10.16 -1.38 24.28
CA ASP A 90 9.84 -2.55 25.10
C ASP A 90 8.61 -3.34 24.54
N GLY A 91 8.40 -4.56 25.04
CA GLY A 91 7.22 -5.40 24.74
C GLY A 91 7.29 -6.20 23.45
N HIS A 92 6.11 -6.58 22.94
CA HIS A 92 5.92 -7.41 21.74
C HIS A 92 4.88 -6.79 20.80
N MET A 93 5.08 -6.97 19.50
CA MET A 93 4.06 -6.69 18.50
C MET A 93 3.15 -7.91 18.37
N SER A 94 1.89 -7.78 18.79
CA SER A 94 0.91 -8.87 18.75
C SER A 94 0.28 -9.03 17.37
N ASP A 95 -0.02 -7.91 16.71
CA ASP A 95 -0.71 -7.84 15.44
C ASP A 95 -0.55 -6.45 14.83
N GLU A 96 -0.99 -6.29 13.59
CA GLU A 96 -1.07 -4.98 12.93
C GLU A 96 -2.30 -4.18 13.39
N TYR A 97 -2.07 -2.91 13.75
CA TYR A 97 -3.12 -1.98 14.17
C TYR A 97 -4.01 -2.57 15.28
N SER A 98 -3.33 -3.20 16.25
CA SER A 98 -3.98 -3.79 17.41
C SER A 98 -4.55 -2.71 18.34
N GLU A 99 -5.51 -3.06 19.18
CA GLU A 99 -6.04 -2.11 20.19
C GLU A 99 -4.92 -1.56 21.09
N ALA A 100 -3.95 -2.40 21.44
CA ALA A 100 -2.78 -1.98 22.23
C ALA A 100 -1.91 -0.98 21.46
N GLU A 101 -1.70 -1.18 20.15
CA GLU A 101 -0.96 -0.24 19.32
C GLU A 101 -1.66 1.13 19.24
N LEU A 102 -2.98 1.15 19.08
CA LEU A 102 -3.75 2.39 19.00
C LEU A 102 -3.84 3.10 20.36
N ASP A 103 -3.98 2.35 21.46
CA ASP A 103 -3.95 2.93 22.81
C ASP A 103 -2.57 3.52 23.14
N ASP A 104 -1.48 2.82 22.81
CA ASP A 104 -0.12 3.37 22.91
C ASP A 104 0.03 4.65 22.08
N GLY A 105 -0.53 4.69 20.86
CA GLY A 105 -0.52 5.87 20.00
C GLY A 105 -1.23 7.08 20.63
N VAL A 106 -2.39 6.86 21.27
CA VAL A 106 -3.11 7.90 22.03
C VAL A 106 -2.26 8.38 23.21
N GLN A 107 -1.67 7.46 23.99
CA GLN A 107 -0.81 7.81 25.13
C GLN A 107 0.44 8.60 24.69
N VAL A 108 1.03 8.27 23.53
CA VAL A 108 2.16 9.02 22.95
C VAL A 108 1.72 10.44 22.60
N ILE A 109 0.56 10.63 21.96
CA ILE A 109 0.03 11.96 21.64
C ILE A 109 -0.20 12.79 22.91
N GLU A 110 -0.78 12.20 23.95
CA GLU A 110 -0.98 12.86 25.25
C GLU A 110 0.35 13.24 25.91
N TRP A 111 1.33 12.33 25.90
CA TRP A 111 2.66 12.58 26.46
C TRP A 111 3.34 13.74 25.74
N LEU A 112 3.29 13.78 24.40
CA LEU A 112 3.86 14.85 23.58
C LEU A 112 3.21 16.20 23.87
N ALA A 113 1.89 16.24 23.99
CA ALA A 113 1.13 17.45 24.30
C ALA A 113 1.44 18.01 25.70
N ALA A 114 1.94 17.17 26.62
CA ALA A 114 2.27 17.56 27.99
C ALA A 114 3.71 18.09 28.17
N GLN A 115 4.54 18.06 27.13
CA GLN A 115 5.93 18.53 27.23
C GLN A 115 6.00 20.06 27.25
N ASP A 116 6.98 20.61 27.98
CA ASP A 116 7.16 22.06 28.14
C ASP A 116 7.52 22.78 26.83
N TRP A 117 8.15 22.08 25.89
CA TRP A 117 8.48 22.56 24.55
C TRP A 117 7.34 22.37 23.53
N CYS A 118 6.22 21.77 23.90
CA CYS A 118 5.05 21.58 23.03
C CYS A 118 3.99 22.66 23.28
N ASN A 119 3.42 23.23 22.22
CA ASN A 119 2.33 24.22 22.34
C ASN A 119 0.95 23.61 22.61
N GLY A 120 0.87 22.29 22.82
CA GLY A 120 -0.36 21.52 23.02
C GLY A 120 -1.03 21.02 21.73
N SER A 121 -0.52 21.39 20.55
CA SER A 121 -1.00 20.89 19.25
C SER A 121 -0.07 19.83 18.69
N VAL A 122 -0.65 18.68 18.33
CA VAL A 122 0.03 17.57 17.66
C VAL A 122 -0.59 17.38 16.29
N GLY A 123 0.26 17.24 15.28
CA GLY A 123 -0.07 16.72 13.97
C GLY A 123 0.57 15.36 13.74
N MET A 124 0.06 14.62 12.76
CA MET A 124 0.64 13.33 12.36
C MET A 124 0.97 13.30 10.87
N ILE A 125 2.05 12.60 10.51
CA ILE A 125 2.40 12.29 9.12
C ILE A 125 2.87 10.84 9.03
N GLY A 126 2.47 10.14 7.97
CA GLY A 126 2.98 8.81 7.69
C GLY A 126 2.53 8.26 6.35
N ILE A 127 3.31 7.31 5.83
CA ILE A 127 2.96 6.49 4.67
C ILE A 127 2.64 5.06 5.09
N SER A 128 1.77 4.38 4.34
CA SER A 128 1.49 2.96 4.57
C SER A 128 0.97 2.80 5.99
N TRP A 129 1.55 1.90 6.78
CA TRP A 129 1.28 1.78 8.22
C TRP A 129 1.22 3.11 9.00
N GLY A 130 2.13 4.05 8.74
CA GLY A 130 2.07 5.37 9.37
C GLY A 130 0.86 6.22 8.91
N GLY A 131 0.43 6.04 7.66
CA GLY A 131 -0.77 6.67 7.11
C GLY A 131 -2.05 6.07 7.69
N PHE A 132 -2.14 4.73 7.75
CA PHE A 132 -3.23 4.01 8.38
C PHE A 132 -3.36 4.44 9.85
N ASN A 133 -2.26 4.41 10.62
CA ASN A 133 -2.23 4.87 12.01
C ASN A 133 -2.64 6.34 12.14
N GLY A 134 -2.19 7.21 11.23
CA GLY A 134 -2.57 8.62 11.21
C GLY A 134 -4.08 8.81 11.13
N LEU A 135 -4.76 8.07 10.27
CA LEU A 135 -6.22 8.13 10.12
C LEU A 135 -6.95 7.43 11.28
N GLN A 136 -6.48 6.26 11.72
CA GLN A 136 -7.07 5.49 12.83
C GLN A 136 -6.98 6.24 14.16
N LEU A 137 -5.83 6.83 14.49
CA LEU A 137 -5.67 7.65 15.70
C LEU A 137 -6.48 8.94 15.61
N ALA A 138 -6.67 9.51 14.41
CA ALA A 138 -7.58 10.64 14.22
C ALA A 138 -9.05 10.27 14.51
N GLN A 139 -9.46 9.03 14.25
CA GLN A 139 -10.79 8.51 14.59
C GLN A 139 -10.99 8.38 16.11
N LEU A 140 -9.94 8.03 16.86
CA LEU A 140 -9.98 8.02 18.34
C LEU A 140 -10.03 9.43 18.96
N ALA A 141 -9.83 10.47 18.14
CA ALA A 141 -9.98 11.88 18.49
C ALA A 141 -9.28 12.33 19.80
N PRO A 142 -7.99 11.98 20.02
CA PRO A 142 -7.25 12.51 21.16
C PRO A 142 -7.21 14.04 21.08
N PRO A 143 -7.52 14.78 22.18
CA PRO A 143 -7.76 16.23 22.09
C PRO A 143 -6.60 17.05 21.50
N ALA A 144 -5.36 16.59 21.64
CA ALA A 144 -4.18 17.27 21.12
C ALA A 144 -3.95 17.07 19.61
N LEU A 145 -4.53 16.02 19.00
CA LEU A 145 -4.37 15.74 17.57
C LEU A 145 -5.28 16.66 16.75
N LYS A 146 -4.69 17.64 16.07
CA LYS A 146 -5.43 18.67 15.32
C LYS A 146 -5.46 18.40 13.82
N ALA A 147 -4.43 17.77 13.27
CA ALA A 147 -4.34 17.47 11.85
C ALA A 147 -3.50 16.22 11.56
N ALA A 148 -3.79 15.53 10.46
CA ALA A 148 -2.97 14.44 9.97
C ALA A 148 -2.78 14.52 8.45
N VAL A 149 -1.60 14.09 7.99
CA VAL A 149 -1.26 13.86 6.59
C VAL A 149 -1.07 12.35 6.41
N THR A 150 -2.05 11.72 5.77
CA THR A 150 -2.09 10.27 5.60
C THR A 150 -1.79 9.90 4.15
N ILE A 151 -0.78 9.06 3.93
CA ILE A 151 -0.19 8.81 2.59
C ILE A 151 -0.26 7.31 2.29
N CYS A 152 -0.74 6.93 1.10
CA CYS A 152 -0.85 5.53 0.65
C CYS A 152 -1.45 4.62 1.73
N PHE A 153 -2.68 4.93 2.13
CA PHE A 153 -3.38 4.36 3.28
C PHE A 153 -4.72 3.75 2.86
N THR A 154 -5.36 2.97 3.74
CA THR A 154 -6.76 2.54 3.53
C THR A 154 -7.68 2.97 4.68
N ASP A 155 -8.96 3.19 4.36
CA ASP A 155 -10.08 3.35 5.31
C ASP A 155 -10.85 2.03 5.54
N ASP A 156 -10.66 1.01 4.71
CA ASP A 156 -11.27 -0.32 4.84
C ASP A 156 -10.19 -1.43 4.80
N ARG A 157 -9.96 -2.04 5.96
CA ARG A 157 -8.90 -3.04 6.15
C ARG A 157 -9.15 -4.38 5.49
N TYR A 158 -10.39 -4.65 5.05
CA TYR A 158 -10.70 -5.90 4.37
C TYR A 158 -10.74 -5.70 2.87
N ALA A 159 -11.52 -4.73 2.39
CA ALA A 159 -11.82 -4.62 0.97
C ALA A 159 -10.70 -3.99 0.13
N ASP A 160 -9.79 -3.27 0.79
CA ASP A 160 -8.81 -2.41 0.14
C ASP A 160 -7.51 -2.32 0.96
N ASP A 161 -7.14 -3.43 1.60
CA ASP A 161 -5.83 -3.65 2.22
C ASP A 161 -5.11 -4.79 1.47
N ILE A 162 -3.84 -5.03 1.74
CA ILE A 162 -3.03 -6.15 1.18
C ILE A 162 -3.60 -7.56 1.40
N HIS A 163 -4.66 -7.70 2.19
CA HIS A 163 -5.22 -8.99 2.60
C HIS A 163 -6.22 -9.53 1.62
N TYR A 164 -7.22 -8.71 1.27
CA TYR A 164 -8.30 -9.09 0.37
C TYR A 164 -8.64 -7.93 -0.55
N MET A 165 -9.13 -8.26 -1.74
CA MET A 165 -9.70 -7.29 -2.68
C MET A 165 -10.94 -7.92 -3.30
N GLY A 166 -12.09 -7.24 -3.19
CA GLY A 166 -13.37 -7.77 -3.68
C GLY A 166 -13.73 -9.16 -3.13
N GLY A 167 -13.27 -9.48 -1.90
CA GLY A 167 -13.45 -10.81 -1.28
C GLY A 167 -12.51 -11.90 -1.81
N CYS A 168 -11.55 -11.58 -2.67
CA CYS A 168 -10.51 -12.49 -3.13
C CYS A 168 -9.28 -12.39 -2.23
N LEU A 169 -8.62 -13.51 -1.91
CA LEU A 169 -7.38 -13.51 -1.15
C LEU A 169 -6.22 -13.02 -2.01
N LEU A 170 -5.57 -11.95 -1.58
CA LEU A 170 -4.34 -11.45 -2.22
C LEU A 170 -3.14 -12.29 -1.78
N THR A 171 -2.24 -12.60 -2.69
CA THR A 171 -0.98 -13.28 -2.31
C THR A 171 -0.07 -12.39 -1.46
N GLU A 172 -0.31 -11.08 -1.48
CA GLU A 172 0.36 -10.10 -0.64
C GLU A 172 -0.05 -10.21 0.84
N ASN A 173 -1.16 -10.89 1.18
CA ASN A 173 -1.47 -11.27 2.56
C ASN A 173 -0.31 -12.08 3.17
N LYS A 174 0.12 -13.14 2.47
CA LYS A 174 1.32 -13.91 2.83
C LYS A 174 2.61 -13.10 2.60
N GLY A 175 2.71 -12.38 1.48
CA GLY A 175 3.90 -11.59 1.15
C GLY A 175 4.28 -10.61 2.26
N TRP A 176 3.32 -9.82 2.70
CA TRP A 176 3.45 -8.90 3.82
C TRP A 176 3.66 -9.60 5.15
N SER A 177 2.95 -10.71 5.42
CA SER A 177 3.18 -11.46 6.66
C SER A 177 4.62 -11.95 6.76
N SER A 178 5.17 -12.44 5.63
CA SER A 178 6.57 -12.88 5.54
C SER A 178 7.53 -11.70 5.73
N GLN A 179 7.18 -10.51 5.21
CA GLN A 179 7.95 -9.29 5.41
C GLN A 179 7.95 -8.84 6.87
N MET A 180 6.80 -8.80 7.54
CA MET A 180 6.72 -8.44 8.96
C MET A 180 7.40 -9.48 9.85
N PHE A 181 7.29 -10.77 9.50
CA PHE A 181 8.01 -11.85 10.16
C PHE A 181 9.53 -11.59 10.12
N ALA A 182 10.07 -11.22 8.96
CA ALA A 182 11.47 -10.83 8.80
C ALA A 182 11.80 -9.51 9.54
N TYR A 183 10.95 -8.50 9.44
CA TYR A 183 11.19 -7.18 10.02
C TYR A 183 11.28 -7.21 11.54
N SER A 184 10.32 -7.88 12.19
CA SER A 184 10.24 -7.99 13.65
C SER A 184 11.26 -8.98 14.23
N SER A 185 11.93 -9.77 13.38
CA SER A 185 13.01 -10.67 13.82
C SER A 185 14.33 -9.97 14.15
N ARG A 186 14.48 -8.68 13.82
CA ARG A 186 15.76 -7.95 14.01
C ARG A 186 15.97 -7.53 15.48
N PRO A 187 17.20 -7.59 16.01
CA PRO A 187 17.49 -7.21 17.39
C PRO A 187 17.32 -5.70 17.67
N PRO A 188 17.08 -5.29 18.93
CA PRO A 188 17.28 -3.91 19.36
C PRO A 188 18.78 -3.53 19.31
N ASP A 189 19.08 -2.23 19.28
CA ASP A 189 20.45 -1.71 19.23
C ASP A 189 21.16 -1.82 20.60
N PRO A 190 22.29 -2.55 20.73
CA PRO A 190 23.04 -2.65 21.99
C PRO A 190 23.56 -1.32 22.54
N GLU A 191 23.77 -0.29 21.72
CA GLU A 191 24.12 1.05 22.22
C GLU A 191 22.95 1.71 22.96
N ILE A 192 21.71 1.26 22.71
CA ILE A 192 20.49 1.84 23.26
C ILE A 192 20.01 1.06 24.49
N VAL A 193 19.94 -0.27 24.37
CA VAL A 193 19.41 -1.13 25.44
C VAL A 193 20.49 -1.83 26.27
N GLY A 194 21.77 -1.59 25.97
CA GLY A 194 22.91 -2.12 26.72
C GLY A 194 23.03 -3.64 26.62
N GLU A 195 23.61 -4.25 27.65
CA GLU A 195 23.89 -5.70 27.69
C GLU A 195 22.62 -6.58 27.60
N ALA A 196 21.45 -6.01 27.88
CA ALA A 196 20.16 -6.71 27.82
C ALA A 196 19.66 -6.96 26.38
N TRP A 197 20.29 -6.39 25.35
CA TRP A 197 19.85 -6.49 23.95
C TRP A 197 19.60 -7.95 23.51
N ARG A 198 20.46 -8.87 23.95
CA ARG A 198 20.39 -10.28 23.56
C ARG A 198 19.20 -10.98 24.22
N ASP A 199 18.95 -10.70 25.49
CA ASP A 199 17.82 -11.28 26.23
C ASP A 199 16.48 -10.75 25.66
N ILE A 200 16.40 -9.45 25.40
CA ILE A 200 15.23 -8.83 24.74
C ILE A 200 15.00 -9.45 23.37
N TRP A 201 16.06 -9.61 22.57
CA TRP A 201 15.96 -10.18 21.24
C TRP A 201 15.45 -11.62 21.27
N LEU A 202 16.08 -12.49 22.08
CA LEU A 202 15.68 -13.90 22.17
C LEU A 202 14.27 -14.07 22.73
N ASP A 203 13.87 -13.23 23.70
CA ASP A 203 12.50 -13.22 24.20
C ASP A 203 11.49 -12.85 23.11
N ARG A 204 11.75 -11.79 22.33
CA ARG A 204 10.92 -11.45 21.16
C ARG A 204 10.85 -12.60 20.15
N LEU A 205 11.98 -13.20 19.77
CA LEU A 205 11.97 -14.30 18.79
C LEU A 205 11.21 -15.55 19.27
N ARG A 206 11.17 -15.81 20.58
CA ARG A 206 10.39 -16.90 21.18
C ARG A 206 8.89 -16.61 21.21
N ASN A 207 8.51 -15.35 21.31
CA ASN A 207 7.12 -14.92 21.48
C ASN A 207 6.52 -14.25 20.24
N GLN A 208 7.29 -14.05 19.18
CA GLN A 208 6.84 -13.43 17.95
C GLN A 208 5.72 -14.27 17.29
N PRO A 209 4.58 -13.65 16.94
CA PRO A 209 3.49 -14.33 16.24
C PRO A 209 3.80 -14.51 14.75
N LEU A 210 3.11 -15.47 14.13
CA LEU A 210 3.00 -15.55 12.67
C LEU A 210 1.66 -14.94 12.24
N HIS A 211 1.68 -13.69 11.82
CA HIS A 211 0.44 -12.97 11.51
C HIS A 211 -0.43 -13.65 10.44
N ILE A 212 0.19 -14.41 9.52
CA ILE A 212 -0.53 -15.16 8.47
C ILE A 212 -1.53 -16.16 9.04
N GLU A 213 -1.29 -16.70 10.24
CA GLU A 213 -2.25 -17.58 10.91
C GLU A 213 -3.55 -16.84 11.24
N THR A 214 -3.42 -15.68 11.89
CA THR A 214 -4.54 -14.80 12.22
C THR A 214 -5.24 -14.30 10.96
N TRP A 215 -4.49 -13.78 9.99
CA TRP A 215 -5.07 -13.15 8.81
C TRP A 215 -5.82 -14.15 7.93
N LEU A 216 -5.30 -15.38 7.78
CA LEU A 216 -6.04 -16.46 7.09
C LEU A 216 -7.21 -16.99 7.92
N ALA A 217 -7.24 -16.83 9.24
CA ALA A 217 -8.44 -17.21 10.01
C ALA A 217 -9.62 -16.27 9.77
N HIS A 218 -9.38 -15.05 9.28
CA HIS A 218 -10.37 -14.00 9.06
C HIS A 218 -10.67 -13.78 7.56
N GLN A 219 -11.17 -14.80 6.86
CA GLN A 219 -11.48 -14.75 5.41
C GLN A 219 -12.77 -14.01 5.04
N ARG A 220 -13.43 -13.35 5.99
CA ARG A 220 -14.62 -12.52 5.81
C ARG A 220 -14.39 -11.17 6.48
N ARG A 221 -15.15 -10.15 6.09
CA ARG A 221 -15.16 -8.83 6.72
C ARG A 221 -15.87 -8.84 8.08
N ASP A 222 -15.31 -9.57 9.03
CA ASP A 222 -15.83 -9.72 10.39
C ASP A 222 -15.33 -8.61 11.33
N ALA A 223 -15.56 -8.79 12.64
CA ALA A 223 -15.16 -7.82 13.67
C ALA A 223 -13.65 -7.55 13.71
N TYR A 224 -12.81 -8.50 13.27
CA TYR A 224 -11.36 -8.33 13.26
C TYR A 224 -10.94 -7.20 12.32
N TRP A 225 -11.49 -7.15 11.10
CA TRP A 225 -11.18 -6.11 10.12
C TRP A 225 -11.87 -4.79 10.42
N LYS A 226 -13.14 -4.86 10.87
CA LYS A 226 -13.95 -3.68 11.18
C LYS A 226 -13.31 -2.81 12.27
N ARG A 227 -12.69 -3.41 13.29
CA ARG A 227 -12.17 -2.68 14.46
C ARG A 227 -11.26 -1.49 14.12
N ALA A 228 -10.48 -1.61 13.05
CA ALA A 228 -9.47 -0.65 12.65
C ALA A 228 -9.74 -0.09 11.23
N SER A 229 -10.97 -0.23 10.74
CA SER A 229 -11.45 0.36 9.49
C SER A 229 -12.17 1.67 9.80
N VAL A 230 -11.61 2.80 9.35
CA VAL A 230 -12.17 4.12 9.66
C VAL A 230 -13.50 4.37 8.95
N CYS A 231 -13.76 3.65 7.85
CA CYS A 231 -15.04 3.73 7.15
C CYS A 231 -16.26 3.29 7.98
N GLU A 232 -16.06 2.63 9.13
CA GLU A 232 -17.15 2.26 10.05
C GLU A 232 -17.76 3.50 10.75
N ASP A 233 -16.97 4.54 11.00
CA ASP A 233 -17.45 5.81 11.58
C ASP A 233 -16.51 6.97 11.22
N TYR A 234 -16.71 7.54 10.05
CA TYR A 234 -16.05 8.78 9.63
C TYR A 234 -16.37 9.98 10.53
N GLY A 235 -17.53 9.97 11.20
CA GLY A 235 -17.99 11.08 12.04
C GLY A 235 -17.17 11.23 13.33
N ALA A 236 -16.48 10.19 13.78
CA ALA A 236 -15.59 10.22 14.93
C ALA A 236 -14.32 11.06 14.68
N VAL A 237 -13.85 11.14 13.44
CA VAL A 237 -12.65 11.90 13.07
C VAL A 237 -12.90 13.40 13.25
N LYS A 238 -12.10 14.05 14.11
CA LYS A 238 -12.17 15.50 14.37
C LYS A 238 -11.00 16.30 13.80
N ALA A 239 -9.85 15.64 13.64
CA ALA A 239 -8.66 16.26 13.07
C ALA A 239 -8.88 16.60 11.59
N ALA A 240 -8.17 17.62 11.11
CA ALA A 240 -8.12 17.96 9.69
C ALA A 240 -7.23 16.96 8.94
N ILE A 241 -7.74 16.35 7.86
CA ILE A 241 -7.05 15.28 7.13
C ILE A 241 -6.59 15.78 5.75
N LEU A 242 -5.29 15.70 5.47
CA LEU A 242 -4.77 15.73 4.10
C LEU A 242 -4.55 14.28 3.64
N ALA A 243 -5.43 13.79 2.78
CA ALA A 243 -5.39 12.44 2.24
C ALA A 243 -4.58 12.41 0.94
N VAL A 244 -3.54 11.58 0.90
CA VAL A 244 -2.57 11.52 -0.19
C VAL A 244 -2.43 10.10 -0.71
N GLY A 245 -2.46 9.93 -2.03
CA GLY A 245 -2.38 8.63 -2.68
C GLY A 245 -1.61 8.67 -3.99
N GLY A 246 -1.46 7.49 -4.59
CA GLY A 246 -0.84 7.30 -5.89
C GLY A 246 -1.72 6.40 -6.76
N TRP A 247 -1.80 6.70 -8.05
CA TRP A 247 -2.57 5.89 -9.00
C TRP A 247 -1.94 4.53 -9.32
N ALA A 248 -0.61 4.43 -9.21
CA ALA A 248 0.08 3.16 -9.36
C ALA A 248 0.23 2.42 -8.02
N ASP A 249 -0.22 3.01 -6.91
CA ASP A 249 -0.20 2.41 -5.58
C ASP A 249 -1.38 1.45 -5.37
N ALA A 250 -1.26 0.57 -4.38
CA ALA A 250 -2.30 -0.37 -4.00
C ALA A 250 -3.58 0.29 -3.45
N TYR A 251 -3.44 1.44 -2.79
CA TYR A 251 -4.50 2.04 -1.99
C TYR A 251 -5.13 3.28 -2.66
N SER A 252 -5.21 3.28 -3.99
CA SER A 252 -5.67 4.43 -4.78
C SER A 252 -7.11 4.86 -4.45
N ASN A 253 -7.94 3.94 -3.95
CA ASN A 253 -9.36 4.14 -3.70
C ASN A 253 -9.65 4.87 -2.38
N ALA A 254 -8.72 4.87 -1.42
CA ALA A 254 -8.98 5.37 -0.07
C ALA A 254 -9.13 6.90 -0.01
N VAL A 255 -8.35 7.62 -0.81
CA VAL A 255 -8.41 9.10 -0.88
C VAL A 255 -9.81 9.60 -1.28
N PRO A 256 -10.39 9.17 -2.43
CA PRO A 256 -11.74 9.60 -2.79
C PRO A 256 -12.80 9.18 -1.76
N ARG A 257 -12.70 7.98 -1.16
CA ARG A 257 -13.65 7.54 -0.11
C ARG A 257 -13.56 8.40 1.14
N THR A 258 -12.34 8.73 1.58
CA THR A 258 -12.09 9.55 2.76
C THR A 258 -12.64 10.96 2.59
N ILE A 259 -12.44 11.58 1.41
CA ILE A 259 -12.99 12.91 1.11
C ILE A 259 -14.52 12.90 1.11
N ALA A 260 -15.13 11.86 0.53
CA ALA A 260 -16.58 11.74 0.50
C ALA A 260 -17.20 11.41 1.87
N GLY A 261 -16.47 10.69 2.72
CA GLY A 261 -16.96 10.18 4.01
C GLY A 261 -16.78 11.13 5.19
N LEU A 262 -15.68 11.88 5.22
CA LEU A 262 -15.35 12.75 6.35
C LEU A 262 -16.21 14.02 6.42
N SER A 263 -16.64 14.35 7.64
CA SER A 263 -17.25 15.65 7.95
C SER A 263 -16.26 16.69 8.48
N SER A 264 -15.05 16.25 8.89
CA SER A 264 -13.97 17.15 9.29
C SER A 264 -13.33 17.81 8.07
N PRO A 265 -12.53 18.88 8.23
CA PRO A 265 -11.79 19.47 7.12
C PRO A 265 -10.91 18.42 6.44
N VAL A 266 -11.14 18.20 5.14
CA VAL A 266 -10.42 17.20 4.36
C VAL A 266 -10.04 17.74 2.99
N ALA A 267 -8.81 17.45 2.57
CA ALA A 267 -8.30 17.73 1.23
C ALA A 267 -7.66 16.46 0.65
N GLY A 268 -7.59 16.38 -0.68
CA GLY A 268 -7.12 15.20 -1.40
C GLY A 268 -5.98 15.47 -2.38
N LEU A 269 -5.07 14.51 -2.53
CA LEU A 269 -4.00 14.57 -3.52
C LEU A 269 -3.63 13.18 -4.06
N ASN A 270 -3.89 12.92 -5.34
CA ASN A 270 -3.45 11.69 -6.01
C ASN A 270 -2.52 12.00 -7.19
N GLY A 271 -1.27 11.56 -7.10
CA GLY A 271 -0.30 11.63 -8.21
C GLY A 271 -0.18 10.32 -8.98
N PRO A 272 0.70 10.23 -10.00
CA PRO A 272 0.93 9.00 -10.75
C PRO A 272 1.80 7.98 -9.99
N TRP A 273 2.03 8.23 -8.71
CA TRP A 273 3.04 7.57 -7.90
C TRP A 273 2.65 6.13 -7.58
N ALA A 274 3.67 5.30 -7.42
CA ALA A 274 3.59 4.03 -6.73
C ALA A 274 3.64 4.27 -5.20
N HIS A 275 4.01 3.26 -4.40
CA HIS A 275 4.04 3.35 -2.93
C HIS A 275 5.18 4.23 -2.39
N LYS A 276 5.11 5.55 -2.62
CA LYS A 276 6.16 6.56 -2.32
C LYS A 276 5.56 7.88 -1.84
N TYR A 277 6.39 8.66 -1.13
CA TYR A 277 6.06 10.04 -0.82
C TYR A 277 6.15 10.92 -2.07
N PRO A 278 5.30 11.96 -2.20
CA PRO A 278 5.30 12.81 -3.39
C PRO A 278 6.58 13.65 -3.63
N ASN A 279 7.39 13.95 -2.61
CA ASN A 279 8.67 14.66 -2.76
C ASN A 279 9.83 13.76 -3.21
N VAL A 280 9.71 12.44 -3.03
CA VAL A 280 10.67 11.42 -3.53
C VAL A 280 9.93 10.45 -4.45
N ALA A 281 9.04 11.02 -5.25
CA ALA A 281 8.08 10.31 -6.06
C ALA A 281 8.75 9.32 -7.01
N TRP A 282 8.08 8.20 -7.19
CA TRP A 282 8.31 7.34 -8.33
C TRP A 282 6.99 6.70 -8.77
N PRO A 283 6.66 6.71 -10.06
CA PRO A 283 7.30 7.49 -11.13
C PRO A 283 7.21 9.01 -10.89
N GLU A 284 8.09 9.81 -11.49
CA GLU A 284 7.97 11.28 -11.57
C GLU A 284 6.64 11.68 -12.28
N PRO A 285 6.10 12.90 -12.06
CA PRO A 285 6.72 14.03 -11.37
C PRO A 285 6.60 13.99 -9.84
N SER A 286 7.70 14.36 -9.20
CA SER A 286 7.77 14.81 -7.82
C SER A 286 7.25 16.24 -7.70
N ILE A 287 6.76 16.58 -6.50
CA ILE A 287 6.21 17.89 -6.18
C ILE A 287 6.82 18.43 -4.88
N GLY A 288 6.64 19.73 -4.62
CA GLY A 288 6.92 20.43 -3.37
C GLY A 288 6.10 19.97 -2.18
N PHE A 289 6.05 18.66 -1.92
CA PHE A 289 5.17 18.06 -0.93
C PHE A 289 5.39 18.55 0.49
N LEU A 290 6.64 18.78 0.89
CA LEU A 290 6.92 19.31 2.23
C LEU A 290 6.37 20.74 2.41
N ALA A 291 6.28 21.53 1.32
CA ALA A 291 5.61 22.83 1.36
C ALA A 291 4.10 22.68 1.56
N GLU A 292 3.46 21.71 0.91
CA GLU A 292 2.04 21.37 1.13
C GLU A 292 1.77 20.94 2.58
N VAL A 293 2.61 20.04 3.11
CA VAL A 293 2.55 19.57 4.49
C VAL A 293 2.72 20.73 5.48
N LYS A 294 3.67 21.63 5.22
CA LYS A 294 3.90 22.81 6.04
C LYS A 294 2.69 23.75 6.04
N ALA A 295 2.13 24.04 4.87
CA ALA A 295 0.95 24.91 4.76
C ALA A 295 -0.24 24.32 5.52
N TRP A 296 -0.45 22.99 5.42
CA TRP A 296 -1.47 22.29 6.18
C TRP A 296 -1.27 22.45 7.69
N PHE A 297 -0.07 22.19 8.19
CA PHE A 297 0.20 22.26 9.62
C PHE A 297 0.30 23.69 10.17
N ASP A 298 0.72 24.67 9.37
CA ASP A 298 0.76 26.07 9.82
C ASP A 298 -0.69 26.52 10.13
N HIS A 299 -1.63 26.16 9.26
CA HIS A 299 -3.04 26.48 9.46
C HIS A 299 -3.63 25.76 10.69
N TRP A 300 -3.49 24.44 10.76
CA TRP A 300 -4.21 23.64 11.76
C TRP A 300 -3.51 23.51 13.12
N LEU A 301 -2.18 23.64 13.17
CA LEU A 301 -1.42 23.49 14.42
C LEU A 301 -0.99 24.82 15.04
N LYS A 302 -0.76 25.86 14.21
CA LYS A 302 -0.35 27.20 14.66
C LYS A 302 -1.45 28.24 14.55
N GLY A 303 -2.46 28.03 13.70
CA GLY A 303 -3.44 29.06 13.36
C GLY A 303 -2.84 30.20 12.52
N GLU A 304 -1.79 29.89 11.75
CA GLU A 304 -1.02 30.82 10.94
C GLU A 304 -1.06 30.42 9.45
N GLY A 305 -0.56 31.28 8.57
CA GLY A 305 -0.47 31.00 7.13
C GLY A 305 -1.77 31.23 6.36
N GLU A 306 -1.67 31.10 5.04
CA GLU A 306 -2.84 31.12 4.15
C GLU A 306 -3.67 29.84 4.32
N ALA A 307 -4.97 29.91 4.07
CA ALA A 307 -5.81 28.72 4.09
C ALA A 307 -5.31 27.71 3.04
N PRO A 308 -5.12 26.42 3.39
CA PRO A 308 -4.66 25.43 2.44
C PRO A 308 -5.72 25.20 1.35
N ASP A 309 -5.28 24.72 0.19
CA ASP A 309 -6.18 24.27 -0.87
C ASP A 309 -6.95 23.03 -0.41
N MET A 310 -8.27 23.19 -0.29
CA MET A 310 -9.19 22.13 0.17
C MET A 310 -9.74 21.27 -0.98
N SER A 311 -9.32 21.51 -2.21
CA SER A 311 -9.77 20.72 -3.36
C SER A 311 -9.16 19.32 -3.39
N TYR A 312 -9.82 18.42 -4.12
CA TYR A 312 -9.23 17.14 -4.49
C TYR A 312 -8.40 17.31 -5.77
N ARG A 313 -7.07 17.20 -5.65
CA ARG A 313 -6.13 17.38 -6.74
C ARG A 313 -5.64 16.04 -7.26
N MET A 314 -5.64 15.87 -8.57
CA MET A 314 -5.38 14.58 -9.22
C MET A 314 -4.49 14.75 -10.43
N TYR A 315 -3.59 13.79 -10.66
CA TYR A 315 -2.79 13.75 -11.87
C TYR A 315 -3.45 12.83 -12.91
N VAL A 316 -3.94 13.39 -14.01
CA VAL A 316 -4.46 12.59 -15.13
C VAL A 316 -3.28 12.03 -15.90
N ILE A 317 -3.10 10.71 -15.83
CA ILE A 317 -2.03 9.99 -16.51
C ILE A 317 -2.30 9.94 -18.01
N GLU A 318 -1.30 10.27 -18.84
CA GLU A 318 -1.35 10.07 -20.28
C GLU A 318 -0.94 8.65 -20.69
N SER A 319 -1.46 8.23 -21.84
CA SER A 319 -1.12 6.97 -22.48
C SER A 319 0.33 6.92 -22.92
N GLU A 320 1.06 5.94 -22.41
CA GLU A 320 2.44 5.65 -22.77
C GLU A 320 2.61 4.15 -23.02
N SER A 321 3.67 3.77 -23.74
CA SER A 321 3.98 2.35 -23.93
C SER A 321 4.22 1.69 -22.56
N PRO A 322 3.63 0.52 -22.31
CA PRO A 322 3.74 -0.15 -21.01
C PRO A 322 5.18 -0.63 -20.76
N ALA A 323 5.60 -0.55 -19.51
CA ALA A 323 6.88 -1.06 -19.05
C ALA A 323 6.83 -1.29 -17.54
N ARG A 324 7.45 -2.38 -17.07
CA ARG A 324 7.54 -2.70 -15.64
C ARG A 324 8.24 -1.64 -14.80
N ARG A 325 9.06 -0.82 -15.44
CA ARG A 325 9.76 0.30 -14.83
C ARG A 325 9.61 1.55 -15.69
N MET A 326 8.99 2.57 -15.10
CA MET A 326 8.84 3.88 -15.71
C MET A 326 9.43 4.92 -14.75
N LEU A 327 10.43 5.68 -15.18
CA LEU A 327 11.04 6.71 -14.31
C LEU A 327 10.14 7.94 -14.15
N ALA A 328 9.29 8.20 -15.14
CA ALA A 328 8.34 9.30 -15.16
C ALA A 328 7.06 8.86 -15.87
N ARG A 329 5.94 9.51 -15.52
CA ARG A 329 4.68 9.46 -16.27
C ARG A 329 4.36 10.84 -16.82
N LYS A 330 3.90 10.88 -18.05
CA LYS A 330 3.28 12.08 -18.63
C LYS A 330 1.85 12.23 -18.14
N GLY A 331 1.36 13.46 -18.18
CA GLY A 331 0.05 13.81 -17.67
C GLY A 331 -0.04 15.25 -17.23
N ARG A 332 -1.14 15.57 -16.57
CA ARG A 332 -1.45 16.92 -16.08
C ARG A 332 -2.21 16.88 -14.76
N TRP A 333 -2.03 17.92 -13.96
CA TRP A 333 -2.83 18.12 -12.76
C TRP A 333 -4.21 18.70 -13.10
N ILE A 334 -5.24 18.18 -12.43
CA ILE A 334 -6.60 18.69 -12.40
C ILE A 334 -7.03 18.88 -10.95
N SER A 335 -8.11 19.61 -10.72
CA SER A 335 -8.72 19.75 -9.38
C SER A 335 -10.21 19.50 -9.44
N GLU A 336 -10.78 19.03 -8.33
CA GLU A 336 -12.22 18.94 -8.10
C GLU A 336 -12.59 19.62 -6.76
N PRO A 337 -13.61 20.51 -6.73
CA PRO A 337 -13.95 21.25 -5.53
C PRO A 337 -14.59 20.38 -4.44
N SER A 338 -15.12 19.21 -4.82
CA SER A 338 -15.71 18.23 -3.90
C SER A 338 -15.63 16.83 -4.51
N TRP A 339 -15.75 15.82 -3.66
CA TRP A 339 -15.89 14.44 -4.10
C TRP A 339 -17.11 13.78 -3.43
N PRO A 340 -17.99 13.07 -4.18
CA PRO A 340 -18.00 12.91 -5.63
C PRO A 340 -18.15 14.25 -6.38
N SER A 341 -17.48 14.37 -7.53
CA SER A 341 -17.56 15.62 -8.31
C SER A 341 -18.87 15.71 -9.08
N PRO A 342 -19.59 16.85 -9.04
CA PRO A 342 -20.77 17.07 -9.87
C PRO A 342 -20.43 17.28 -11.35
N ARG A 343 -19.15 17.43 -11.70
CA ARG A 343 -18.68 17.67 -13.07
C ARG A 343 -18.43 16.37 -13.85
N ILE A 344 -18.36 15.23 -13.16
CA ILE A 344 -18.05 13.93 -13.77
C ILE A 344 -19.35 13.24 -14.15
N GLY A 345 -19.52 12.99 -15.46
CA GLY A 345 -20.67 12.26 -16.01
C GLY A 345 -20.45 10.76 -16.03
N ARG A 346 -21.51 10.01 -16.35
CA ARG A 346 -21.47 8.56 -16.55
C ARG A 346 -21.77 8.20 -17.99
N GLU A 347 -20.96 7.32 -18.58
CA GLU A 347 -21.16 6.76 -19.92
C GLU A 347 -21.28 5.23 -19.82
N ALA A 348 -22.39 4.68 -20.32
CA ALA A 348 -22.63 3.25 -20.31
C ALA A 348 -22.25 2.62 -21.66
N LEU A 349 -21.45 1.56 -21.61
CA LEU A 349 -21.09 0.70 -22.74
C LEU A 349 -21.60 -0.72 -22.49
N HIS A 350 -22.33 -1.26 -23.44
CA HIS A 350 -22.83 -2.63 -23.41
C HIS A 350 -21.81 -3.60 -24.02
N LEU A 351 -21.79 -4.82 -23.48
CA LEU A 351 -20.95 -5.90 -23.99
C LEU A 351 -21.67 -6.57 -25.16
N SER A 352 -20.90 -7.03 -26.16
CA SER A 352 -21.43 -7.79 -27.30
C SER A 352 -20.36 -8.71 -27.89
N GLU A 353 -20.77 -9.61 -28.79
CA GLU A 353 -19.85 -10.41 -29.61
C GLU A 353 -18.94 -9.57 -30.52
N SER A 354 -19.27 -8.30 -30.73
CA SER A 354 -18.50 -7.36 -31.55
C SER A 354 -17.61 -6.42 -30.73
N GLY A 355 -17.63 -6.52 -29.39
CA GLY A 355 -16.90 -5.63 -28.48
C GLY A 355 -17.81 -4.80 -27.58
N LEU A 356 -17.32 -3.63 -27.16
CA LEU A 356 -18.02 -2.66 -26.31
C LEU A 356 -18.68 -1.56 -27.17
N GLY A 357 -19.96 -1.27 -26.92
CA GLY A 357 -20.69 -0.25 -27.69
C GLY A 357 -22.01 0.19 -27.06
N ALA A 358 -22.86 0.85 -27.87
CA ALA A 358 -24.12 1.42 -27.39
C ALA A 358 -25.24 0.38 -27.19
N GLU A 359 -25.14 -0.80 -27.81
CA GLU A 359 -26.20 -1.81 -27.81
C GLU A 359 -25.65 -3.15 -27.28
N PRO A 360 -26.44 -3.91 -26.51
CA PRO A 360 -26.02 -5.24 -26.05
C PRO A 360 -25.97 -6.25 -27.20
N GLY A 361 -25.05 -7.21 -27.07
CA GLY A 361 -24.96 -8.36 -27.96
C GLY A 361 -26.16 -9.30 -27.85
N LYS A 362 -26.26 -10.21 -28.82
CA LYS A 362 -27.34 -11.22 -28.85
C LYS A 362 -26.86 -12.63 -28.55
N ALA A 363 -25.55 -12.86 -28.61
CA ALA A 363 -24.92 -14.15 -28.37
C ALA A 363 -24.25 -14.20 -26.99
N PRO A 364 -24.41 -15.29 -26.22
CA PRO A 364 -23.69 -15.44 -24.97
C PRO A 364 -22.17 -15.38 -25.17
N LEU A 365 -21.47 -14.79 -24.20
CA LEU A 365 -20.00 -14.75 -24.16
C LEU A 365 -19.50 -15.76 -23.12
N VAL A 366 -18.27 -16.26 -23.28
CA VAL A 366 -17.67 -17.23 -22.36
C VAL A 366 -16.38 -16.68 -21.80
N VAL A 367 -16.21 -16.81 -20.48
CA VAL A 367 -14.97 -16.51 -19.75
C VAL A 367 -14.50 -17.79 -19.10
N SER A 368 -13.38 -18.34 -19.57
CA SER A 368 -12.76 -19.56 -19.03
C SER A 368 -11.27 -19.47 -19.32
N ASN A 369 -10.44 -19.53 -18.27
CA ASN A 369 -9.04 -19.13 -18.35
C ASN A 369 -8.14 -20.15 -17.65
N PRO A 370 -6.89 -20.33 -18.12
CA PRO A 370 -5.89 -21.09 -17.37
C PRO A 370 -5.51 -20.33 -16.09
N GLN A 371 -5.02 -21.06 -15.09
CA GLN A 371 -4.62 -20.45 -13.81
C GLN A 371 -3.39 -19.54 -13.90
N THR A 372 -2.68 -19.59 -15.03
CA THR A 372 -1.45 -18.82 -15.31
C THR A 372 -1.70 -17.39 -15.82
N VAL A 373 -2.95 -16.96 -15.96
CA VAL A 373 -3.28 -15.58 -16.37
C VAL A 373 -2.85 -14.60 -15.28
N GLY A 374 -2.22 -13.47 -15.65
CA GLY A 374 -1.96 -12.33 -14.76
C GLY A 374 -0.49 -11.94 -14.62
N LEU A 375 0.44 -12.67 -15.25
CA LEU A 375 1.88 -12.41 -15.13
C LEU A 375 2.32 -11.07 -15.73
N ALA A 376 1.62 -10.56 -16.74
CA ALA A 376 1.91 -9.24 -17.31
C ALA A 376 1.35 -8.11 -16.43
N GLY A 377 0.48 -8.41 -15.46
CA GLY A 377 -0.02 -7.46 -14.49
C GLY A 377 1.08 -6.80 -13.63
N GLN A 378 0.71 -5.71 -12.97
CA GLN A 378 1.52 -5.11 -11.91
C GLN A 378 1.52 -5.98 -10.65
N ARG A 379 2.52 -5.75 -9.78
CA ARG A 379 2.41 -6.21 -8.39
C ARG A 379 1.26 -5.48 -7.69
N PHE A 380 0.68 -6.07 -6.65
CA PHE A 380 -0.38 -5.42 -5.87
C PHE A 380 0.03 -4.03 -5.36
N CYS A 381 1.23 -3.91 -4.77
CA CYS A 381 1.78 -2.65 -4.26
C CYS A 381 3.16 -2.36 -4.89
N PRO A 382 3.21 -1.79 -6.11
CA PRO A 382 4.46 -1.47 -6.79
C PRO A 382 5.31 -0.46 -6.03
N GLY A 383 6.64 -0.58 -6.12
CA GLY A 383 7.58 0.36 -5.51
C GLY A 383 7.85 0.08 -4.03
N MET A 384 7.17 -0.90 -3.44
CA MET A 384 7.40 -1.36 -2.06
C MET A 384 8.69 -2.18 -1.95
N ARG A 385 8.97 -3.07 -2.92
CA ARG A 385 10.18 -3.92 -2.91
C ARG A 385 11.11 -3.61 -4.08
N SER A 386 10.57 -3.34 -5.26
CA SER A 386 11.35 -3.06 -6.47
C SER A 386 10.70 -1.97 -7.34
N LEU A 387 11.49 -1.32 -8.19
CA LEU A 387 11.01 -0.36 -9.19
C LEU A 387 10.59 -1.04 -10.51
N ASP A 388 10.70 -2.36 -10.60
CA ASP A 388 10.34 -3.17 -11.77
C ASP A 388 9.01 -3.92 -11.57
N GLU A 389 8.09 -3.27 -10.84
CA GLU A 389 6.83 -3.87 -10.34
C GLU A 389 5.56 -3.33 -11.02
N LEU A 390 5.68 -2.37 -11.95
CA LEU A 390 4.52 -1.88 -12.73
C LEU A 390 4.06 -2.94 -13.74
N ALA A 391 2.87 -2.71 -14.30
CA ALA A 391 2.31 -3.56 -15.34
C ALA A 391 3.14 -3.49 -16.62
N ASP A 392 3.33 -4.65 -17.25
CA ASP A 392 3.95 -4.79 -18.55
C ASP A 392 2.90 -4.70 -19.67
N ASP A 393 3.29 -4.95 -20.91
CA ASP A 393 2.35 -5.08 -22.02
C ASP A 393 1.34 -6.22 -21.79
N GLN A 394 0.05 -5.88 -21.73
CA GLN A 394 -1.01 -6.80 -21.35
C GLN A 394 -1.34 -7.84 -22.43
N ARG A 395 -0.76 -7.76 -23.63
CA ARG A 395 -1.03 -8.68 -24.75
C ARG A 395 -0.92 -10.17 -24.38
N ALA A 396 0.07 -10.54 -23.57
CA ALA A 396 0.29 -11.93 -23.19
C ALA A 396 -0.88 -12.49 -22.34
N ASP A 397 -1.38 -11.71 -21.40
CA ASP A 397 -2.54 -12.08 -20.59
C ASP A 397 -3.84 -11.97 -21.39
N ASP A 398 -3.99 -10.94 -22.21
CA ASP A 398 -5.16 -10.76 -23.08
C ASP A 398 -5.40 -11.92 -24.04
N ALA A 399 -4.34 -12.54 -24.55
CA ALA A 399 -4.43 -13.73 -25.40
C ALA A 399 -5.08 -14.94 -24.70
N LEU A 400 -5.18 -14.90 -23.37
CA LEU A 400 -5.77 -15.93 -22.52
C LEU A 400 -7.13 -15.50 -21.95
N CYS A 401 -7.63 -14.30 -22.29
CA CYS A 401 -8.81 -13.67 -21.70
C CYS A 401 -9.93 -13.45 -22.72
N LEU A 402 -11.15 -13.19 -22.23
CA LEU A 402 -12.20 -12.59 -23.06
C LEU A 402 -11.93 -11.08 -23.15
N THR A 403 -11.54 -10.59 -24.32
CA THR A 403 -11.30 -9.16 -24.56
C THR A 403 -12.41 -8.54 -25.39
N LEU A 404 -12.94 -7.40 -24.95
CA LEU A 404 -13.97 -6.62 -25.63
C LEU A 404 -13.48 -5.19 -25.80
N ASP A 405 -13.36 -4.75 -27.05
CA ASP A 405 -12.81 -3.45 -27.40
C ASP A 405 -13.91 -2.50 -27.84
N THR A 406 -13.77 -1.21 -27.57
CA THR A 406 -14.52 -0.19 -28.29
C THR A 406 -14.02 -0.08 -29.74
N ALA A 407 -14.79 0.59 -30.59
CA ALA A 407 -14.21 1.19 -31.79
C ALA A 407 -13.09 2.19 -31.37
N PRO A 408 -12.12 2.47 -32.25
CA PRO A 408 -11.16 3.55 -32.02
C PRO A 408 -11.90 4.84 -31.69
N LEU A 409 -11.49 5.52 -30.62
CA LEU A 409 -12.17 6.73 -30.16
C LEU A 409 -12.04 7.85 -31.19
N GLU A 410 -13.16 8.51 -31.50
CA GLU A 410 -13.16 9.71 -32.36
C GLU A 410 -12.51 10.91 -31.66
N ALA A 411 -12.67 11.01 -30.34
CA ALA A 411 -12.09 12.05 -29.49
C ALA A 411 -11.58 11.42 -28.18
N GLY A 412 -10.49 11.96 -27.63
CA GLY A 412 -9.94 11.50 -26.37
C GLY A 412 -10.89 11.77 -25.21
N LYS A 413 -10.79 10.96 -24.16
CA LYS A 413 -11.64 11.05 -22.96
C LYS A 413 -10.81 10.88 -21.69
N ASP A 414 -11.16 11.63 -20.66
CA ASP A 414 -10.62 11.44 -19.32
C ASP A 414 -11.53 10.52 -18.51
N ILE A 415 -11.00 9.38 -18.10
CA ILE A 415 -11.64 8.46 -17.14
C ILE A 415 -11.15 8.88 -15.76
N VAL A 416 -12.03 9.44 -14.93
CA VAL A 416 -11.67 9.99 -13.60
C VAL A 416 -12.62 9.46 -12.53
N GLY A 417 -12.09 8.60 -11.66
CA GLY A 417 -12.82 7.88 -10.61
C GLY A 417 -13.06 6.41 -10.96
N ALA A 418 -13.83 5.72 -10.12
CA ALA A 418 -14.14 4.30 -10.30
C ALA A 418 -15.20 4.04 -11.39
N ALA A 419 -14.80 3.26 -12.41
CA ALA A 419 -15.72 2.58 -13.32
C ALA A 419 -16.49 1.47 -12.59
N ARG A 420 -17.64 1.07 -13.13
CA ARG A 420 -18.46 -0.01 -12.57
C ARG A 420 -18.82 -1.02 -13.64
N LEU A 421 -18.70 -2.30 -13.34
CA LEU A 421 -19.10 -3.38 -14.23
C LEU A 421 -20.31 -4.10 -13.66
N ARG A 422 -21.38 -4.17 -14.45
CA ARG A 422 -22.53 -5.04 -14.19
C ARG A 422 -22.45 -6.24 -15.10
N LEU A 423 -22.59 -7.42 -14.53
CA LEU A 423 -22.60 -8.69 -15.27
C LEU A 423 -23.84 -9.49 -14.90
N ARG A 424 -24.49 -10.03 -15.93
CA ARG A 424 -25.41 -11.16 -15.80
C ARG A 424 -24.66 -12.40 -16.26
N LEU A 425 -24.40 -13.32 -15.34
CA LEU A 425 -23.52 -14.46 -15.56
C LEU A 425 -24.15 -15.76 -15.06
N THR A 426 -23.74 -16.88 -15.65
CA THR A 426 -24.10 -18.23 -15.21
C THR A 426 -22.80 -19.00 -14.95
N PRO A 427 -22.51 -19.37 -13.69
CA PRO A 427 -21.30 -20.10 -13.34
C PRO A 427 -21.48 -21.62 -13.53
N ASP A 428 -20.38 -22.33 -13.74
CA ASP A 428 -20.34 -23.80 -13.71
C ASP A 428 -19.85 -24.39 -12.38
N GLN A 429 -19.32 -23.55 -11.48
CA GLN A 429 -18.87 -23.91 -10.14
C GLN A 429 -19.68 -23.20 -9.04
N SER A 430 -19.58 -23.70 -7.81
CA SER A 430 -20.19 -23.10 -6.61
C SER A 430 -19.35 -21.99 -5.97
N SER A 431 -18.10 -21.82 -6.39
CA SER A 431 -17.17 -20.81 -5.90
C SER A 431 -16.25 -20.36 -7.02
N GLY A 432 -15.74 -19.14 -6.91
CA GLY A 432 -14.83 -18.55 -7.89
C GLY A 432 -14.98 -17.04 -7.92
N PHE A 433 -14.11 -16.39 -8.68
CA PHE A 433 -14.12 -14.95 -8.83
C PHE A 433 -14.05 -14.55 -10.30
N VAL A 434 -14.44 -13.31 -10.56
CA VAL A 434 -14.24 -12.65 -11.85
C VAL A 434 -13.28 -11.49 -11.66
N VAL A 435 -12.34 -11.36 -12.59
CA VAL A 435 -11.43 -10.23 -12.70
C VAL A 435 -11.75 -9.48 -13.98
N ALA A 436 -11.84 -8.16 -13.87
CA ALA A 436 -11.98 -7.26 -14.98
C ALA A 436 -10.82 -6.27 -15.00
N ARG A 437 -10.16 -6.13 -16.15
CA ARG A 437 -9.14 -5.10 -16.40
C ARG A 437 -9.66 -4.13 -17.44
N LEU A 438 -9.46 -2.84 -17.19
CA LEU A 438 -9.52 -1.83 -18.23
C LEU A 438 -8.11 -1.58 -18.75
N CYS A 439 -7.97 -1.63 -20.06
CA CYS A 439 -6.70 -1.43 -20.75
C CYS A 439 -6.86 -0.42 -21.88
N ASP A 440 -5.77 0.25 -22.22
CA ASP A 440 -5.62 1.11 -23.38
C ASP A 440 -4.95 0.32 -24.51
N LEU A 441 -5.74 -0.05 -25.53
CA LEU A 441 -5.23 -0.64 -26.76
C LEU A 441 -4.78 0.49 -27.69
N ARG A 442 -3.47 0.58 -27.85
CA ARG A 442 -2.80 1.65 -28.59
C ARG A 442 -2.80 1.35 -30.11
N PRO A 443 -2.69 2.37 -30.98
CA PRO A 443 -2.61 2.19 -32.44
C PRO A 443 -1.44 1.32 -32.92
N ASP A 444 -0.37 1.22 -32.14
CA ASP A 444 0.78 0.36 -32.41
C ASP A 444 0.56 -1.11 -31.99
N GLY A 445 -0.60 -1.42 -31.40
CA GLY A 445 -0.99 -2.73 -30.92
C GLY A 445 -0.48 -3.09 -29.52
N SER A 446 0.31 -2.24 -28.86
CA SER A 446 0.65 -2.44 -27.45
C SER A 446 -0.55 -2.16 -26.54
N VAL A 447 -0.63 -2.85 -25.41
CA VAL A 447 -1.77 -2.74 -24.49
C VAL A 447 -1.29 -2.30 -23.12
N ALA A 448 -1.63 -1.08 -22.72
CA ALA A 448 -1.29 -0.54 -21.41
C ALA A 448 -2.41 -0.80 -20.40
N PHE A 449 -2.03 -1.21 -19.18
CA PHE A 449 -2.96 -1.35 -18.06
C PHE A 449 -3.44 0.02 -17.57
N ILE A 450 -4.76 0.16 -17.33
CA ILE A 450 -5.35 1.38 -16.76
C ILE A 450 -5.76 1.12 -15.29
N THR A 451 -6.66 0.16 -15.07
CA THR A 451 -7.18 -0.18 -13.74
C THR A 451 -7.79 -1.59 -13.75
N MET A 452 -8.11 -2.13 -12.57
CA MET A 452 -8.80 -3.42 -12.42
C MET A 452 -9.88 -3.37 -11.35
N GLY A 453 -10.86 -4.27 -11.50
CA GLY A 453 -11.85 -4.61 -10.49
C GLY A 453 -11.93 -6.12 -10.35
N VAL A 454 -12.20 -6.59 -9.14
CA VAL A 454 -12.30 -8.02 -8.83
C VAL A 454 -13.51 -8.26 -7.96
N LEU A 455 -14.15 -9.40 -8.14
CA LEU A 455 -15.23 -9.83 -7.27
C LEU A 455 -15.20 -11.34 -7.10
N ASN A 456 -15.07 -11.76 -5.85
CA ASN A 456 -15.44 -13.10 -5.44
C ASN A 456 -16.95 -13.25 -5.50
N LEU A 457 -17.42 -14.13 -6.39
CA LEU A 457 -18.84 -14.25 -6.69
C LEU A 457 -19.63 -14.83 -5.51
N THR A 458 -18.96 -15.42 -4.52
CA THR A 458 -19.60 -15.85 -3.27
C THR A 458 -19.82 -14.71 -2.27
N HIS A 459 -19.28 -13.53 -2.56
CA HIS A 459 -19.41 -12.28 -1.77
C HIS A 459 -20.33 -11.26 -2.47
N GLN A 460 -21.20 -11.71 -3.38
CA GLN A 460 -22.10 -10.85 -4.17
C GLN A 460 -23.01 -9.94 -3.33
N ASP A 461 -23.34 -10.35 -2.11
CA ASP A 461 -24.23 -9.63 -1.18
C ASP A 461 -23.43 -8.86 -0.10
N GLY A 462 -22.11 -8.71 -0.29
CA GLY A 462 -21.17 -8.11 0.64
C GLY A 462 -20.15 -9.11 1.19
N HIS A 463 -19.16 -8.60 1.93
CA HIS A 463 -17.99 -9.37 2.37
C HIS A 463 -18.13 -10.03 3.75
N GLU A 464 -19.23 -9.81 4.45
CA GLU A 464 -19.45 -10.36 5.80
C GLU A 464 -19.96 -11.81 5.77
N THR A 465 -20.58 -12.20 4.65
CA THR A 465 -21.22 -13.49 4.47
C THR A 465 -20.78 -14.11 3.16
N VAL A 466 -20.53 -15.42 3.19
CA VAL A 466 -20.22 -16.22 2.00
C VAL A 466 -21.48 -16.98 1.59
N SER A 467 -21.93 -16.75 0.36
CA SER A 467 -23.06 -17.43 -0.27
C SER A 467 -22.57 -18.20 -1.50
N PRO A 468 -22.54 -19.55 -1.48
CA PRO A 468 -22.14 -20.33 -2.64
C PRO A 468 -22.99 -20.02 -3.87
N MET A 469 -22.36 -19.97 -5.04
CA MET A 469 -23.06 -19.92 -6.32
C MET A 469 -23.79 -21.23 -6.58
N THR A 470 -24.84 -21.19 -7.40
CA THR A 470 -25.52 -22.40 -7.89
C THR A 470 -25.15 -22.65 -9.35
N PRO A 471 -24.37 -23.71 -9.67
CA PRO A 471 -24.00 -24.03 -11.04
C PRO A 471 -25.20 -24.08 -12.00
N GLY A 472 -25.06 -23.48 -13.18
CA GLY A 472 -26.10 -23.43 -14.20
C GLY A 472 -27.25 -22.45 -13.92
N THR A 473 -27.24 -21.73 -12.80
CA THR A 473 -28.25 -20.72 -12.47
C THR A 473 -27.71 -19.31 -12.72
N PRO A 474 -28.40 -18.48 -13.53
CA PRO A 474 -27.99 -17.10 -13.76
C PRO A 474 -28.05 -16.25 -12.48
N MET A 475 -27.07 -15.36 -12.32
CA MET A 475 -26.99 -14.36 -11.26
C MET A 475 -26.57 -13.00 -11.83
N ASN A 476 -26.86 -11.93 -11.09
CA ASN A 476 -26.44 -10.57 -11.44
C ASN A 476 -25.45 -10.09 -10.38
N VAL A 477 -24.35 -9.50 -10.82
CA VAL A 477 -23.35 -8.88 -9.94
C VAL A 477 -22.97 -7.50 -10.45
N GLU A 478 -22.59 -6.64 -9.53
CA GLU A 478 -22.00 -5.32 -9.80
C GLU A 478 -20.77 -5.13 -8.92
N PHE A 479 -19.68 -4.64 -9.50
CA PHE A 479 -18.49 -4.26 -8.74
C PHE A 479 -17.78 -3.08 -9.39
N ALA A 480 -17.01 -2.36 -8.58
CA ALA A 480 -16.21 -1.22 -9.02
C ALA A 480 -14.80 -1.66 -9.44
N PHE A 481 -14.22 -0.91 -10.37
CA PHE A 481 -12.77 -0.89 -10.59
C PHE A 481 -12.11 0.04 -9.58
N ASN A 482 -10.81 -0.11 -9.39
CA ASN A 482 -10.04 0.86 -8.62
C ASN A 482 -10.13 2.26 -9.28
N ASP A 483 -10.25 3.29 -8.45
CA ASP A 483 -10.23 4.69 -8.85
C ASP A 483 -8.92 5.02 -9.58
N ILE A 484 -9.05 5.78 -10.67
CA ILE A 484 -7.95 6.19 -11.53
C ILE A 484 -8.25 7.57 -12.13
N ALA A 485 -7.23 8.31 -12.53
CA ALA A 485 -7.34 9.43 -13.46
C ALA A 485 -6.46 9.16 -14.68
N TYR A 486 -7.08 8.82 -15.81
CA TYR A 486 -6.39 8.40 -17.03
C TYR A 486 -6.97 9.06 -18.27
N HIS A 487 -6.11 9.55 -19.17
CA HIS A 487 -6.50 10.08 -20.46
C HIS A 487 -6.35 9.01 -21.54
N LEU A 488 -7.48 8.57 -22.11
CA LEU A 488 -7.51 7.67 -23.25
C LEU A 488 -7.55 8.49 -24.56
N PRO A 489 -6.49 8.47 -25.40
CA PRO A 489 -6.41 9.37 -26.55
C PRO A 489 -7.36 9.00 -27.70
N ALA A 490 -7.61 9.96 -28.60
CA ALA A 490 -8.27 9.69 -29.87
C ALA A 490 -7.47 8.66 -30.70
N GLY A 491 -8.17 7.77 -31.40
CA GLY A 491 -7.59 6.69 -32.19
C GLY A 491 -7.18 5.44 -31.39
N HIS A 492 -7.18 5.51 -30.06
CA HIS A 492 -7.00 4.34 -29.18
C HIS A 492 -8.35 3.64 -28.94
N CYS A 493 -8.32 2.40 -28.48
CA CYS A 493 -9.52 1.68 -28.03
C CYS A 493 -9.47 1.44 -26.52
N LEU A 494 -10.62 1.58 -25.85
CA LEU A 494 -10.78 1.04 -24.51
C LEU A 494 -11.01 -0.47 -24.63
N ARG A 495 -10.22 -1.25 -23.91
CA ARG A 495 -10.37 -2.71 -23.80
C ARG A 495 -10.87 -3.08 -22.41
N LEU A 496 -11.93 -3.88 -22.36
CA LEU A 496 -12.32 -4.66 -21.18
C LEU A 496 -11.79 -6.09 -21.35
N SER A 497 -10.96 -6.55 -20.43
CA SER A 497 -10.40 -7.90 -20.40
C SER A 497 -10.94 -8.65 -19.19
N LEU A 498 -11.66 -9.75 -19.41
CA LEU A 498 -12.30 -10.56 -18.36
C LEU A 498 -11.59 -11.91 -18.18
N SER A 499 -11.35 -12.27 -16.92
CA SER A 499 -10.81 -13.58 -16.55
C SER A 499 -11.42 -14.15 -15.26
N THR A 500 -11.18 -15.44 -15.03
CA THR A 500 -11.58 -16.22 -13.84
C THR A 500 -10.37 -16.68 -13.00
N ALA A 501 -9.18 -16.20 -13.37
CA ALA A 501 -7.91 -16.40 -12.68
C ALA A 501 -7.02 -15.16 -12.88
N TYR A 502 -6.17 -14.86 -11.89
CA TYR A 502 -5.23 -13.73 -11.96
C TYR A 502 -4.01 -13.93 -11.03
N TRP A 503 -3.14 -14.86 -11.40
CA TRP A 503 -1.92 -15.24 -10.68
C TRP A 503 -0.70 -14.45 -11.19
N PRO A 504 0.21 -13.98 -10.32
CA PRO A 504 0.31 -14.28 -8.90
C PRO A 504 -0.38 -13.29 -7.96
N MET A 505 -1.20 -12.35 -8.44
CA MET A 505 -1.81 -11.34 -7.55
C MET A 505 -2.88 -11.94 -6.63
N LEU A 506 -3.78 -12.76 -7.17
CA LEU A 506 -4.87 -13.41 -6.43
C LEU A 506 -4.55 -14.89 -6.22
N TRP A 507 -4.85 -15.39 -5.02
CA TRP A 507 -4.83 -16.82 -4.76
C TRP A 507 -5.98 -17.51 -5.51
N PRO A 508 -5.76 -18.65 -6.20
CA PRO A 508 -6.81 -19.34 -6.96
C PRO A 508 -7.91 -19.92 -6.07
N SER A 509 -9.14 -19.93 -6.59
CA SER A 509 -10.25 -20.68 -5.99
C SER A 509 -10.03 -22.20 -6.06
N ALA A 510 -10.76 -22.98 -5.27
CA ALA A 510 -10.55 -24.42 -5.14
C ALA A 510 -10.79 -25.24 -6.43
N ALA A 511 -11.47 -24.68 -7.43
CA ALA A 511 -11.75 -25.33 -8.71
C ALA A 511 -11.68 -24.32 -9.87
N PRO A 512 -11.31 -24.75 -11.09
CA PRO A 512 -11.41 -23.91 -12.28
C PRO A 512 -12.86 -23.47 -12.55
N LEU A 513 -13.06 -22.18 -12.78
CA LEU A 513 -14.38 -21.58 -13.04
C LEU A 513 -14.51 -21.24 -14.53
N SER A 514 -15.68 -21.54 -15.10
CA SER A 514 -16.12 -20.97 -16.37
C SER A 514 -17.43 -20.21 -16.17
N LEU A 515 -17.53 -19.06 -16.84
CA LEU A 515 -18.70 -18.18 -16.80
C LEU A 515 -19.30 -18.04 -18.19
N GLN A 516 -20.61 -18.20 -18.29
CA GLN A 516 -21.38 -17.77 -19.45
C GLN A 516 -22.05 -16.42 -19.15
N LEU A 517 -21.73 -15.39 -19.93
CA LEU A 517 -22.31 -14.05 -19.78
C LEU A 517 -23.51 -13.88 -20.71
N ASP A 518 -24.58 -13.29 -20.20
CA ASP A 518 -25.74 -12.82 -20.99
C ASP A 518 -25.56 -11.31 -21.28
N PRO A 519 -25.19 -10.92 -22.52
CA PRO A 519 -24.91 -9.53 -22.84
C PRO A 519 -26.07 -8.57 -22.56
N ALA A 520 -27.32 -9.04 -22.59
CA ALA A 520 -28.49 -8.21 -22.32
C ALA A 520 -28.51 -7.64 -20.89
N GLY A 521 -27.82 -8.30 -19.95
CA GLY A 521 -27.66 -7.84 -18.56
C GLY A 521 -26.28 -7.29 -18.24
N CYS A 522 -25.40 -7.11 -19.23
CA CYS A 522 -24.03 -6.67 -19.01
C CYS A 522 -23.81 -5.23 -19.48
N ALA A 523 -23.14 -4.42 -18.65
CA ALA A 523 -22.75 -3.06 -18.98
C ALA A 523 -21.55 -2.59 -18.17
N LEU A 524 -20.66 -1.84 -18.81
CA LEU A 524 -19.57 -1.08 -18.23
C LEU A 524 -19.99 0.39 -18.13
N ASP A 525 -19.99 0.94 -16.92
CA ASP A 525 -20.27 2.35 -16.64
C ASP A 525 -18.95 3.09 -16.35
N LEU A 526 -18.65 4.10 -17.15
CA LEU A 526 -17.41 4.87 -17.11
C LEU A 526 -17.64 6.27 -16.51
N PRO A 527 -16.79 6.72 -15.57
CA PRO A 527 -16.82 8.08 -15.06
C PRO A 527 -16.02 8.98 -15.99
N ILE A 528 -16.73 9.75 -16.83
CA ILE A 528 -16.11 10.61 -17.83
C ILE A 528 -16.08 12.04 -17.34
N ARG A 529 -14.87 12.58 -17.21
CA ARG A 529 -14.66 13.99 -16.92
C ARG A 529 -14.65 14.77 -18.23
N PRO A 530 -15.49 15.81 -18.38
CA PRO A 530 -15.42 16.68 -19.56
C PRO A 530 -14.12 17.50 -19.56
N GLU A 531 -13.69 17.92 -20.74
CA GLU A 531 -12.63 18.91 -20.84
C GLU A 531 -13.12 20.24 -20.26
N ILE A 532 -12.38 20.76 -19.28
CA ILE A 532 -12.71 21.99 -18.57
C ILE A 532 -11.51 22.91 -18.68
N ALA A 533 -11.75 24.15 -19.12
CA ALA A 533 -10.76 25.21 -19.05
C ALA A 533 -10.66 25.69 -17.59
N GLU A 534 -9.68 25.16 -16.86
CA GLU A 534 -9.36 25.55 -15.49
C GLU A 534 -7.84 25.69 -15.33
N ASP A 535 -7.41 26.51 -14.38
CA ASP A 535 -6.01 26.60 -14.02
C ASP A 535 -5.58 25.30 -13.34
N ALA A 536 -4.55 24.66 -13.89
CA ALA A 536 -3.99 23.45 -13.31
C ALA A 536 -3.37 23.75 -11.93
N PRO A 537 -3.50 22.86 -10.94
CA PRO A 537 -2.74 22.96 -9.71
C PRO A 537 -1.25 23.12 -9.98
N VAL A 538 -0.62 24.10 -9.33
CA VAL A 538 0.81 24.39 -9.46
C VAL A 538 1.48 24.04 -8.15
N PHE A 539 2.49 23.18 -8.21
CA PHE A 539 3.32 22.83 -7.08
C PHE A 539 4.69 23.48 -7.20
N THR A 540 5.28 23.88 -6.07
CA THR A 540 6.69 24.24 -6.03
C THR A 540 7.56 23.02 -6.36
N PRO A 541 8.82 23.21 -6.76
CA PRO A 541 9.77 22.10 -6.87
C PRO A 541 9.93 21.35 -5.54
N PRO A 542 10.22 20.04 -5.54
CA PRO A 542 10.49 19.29 -4.33
C PRO A 542 11.66 19.91 -3.56
N GLU A 543 11.41 20.28 -2.31
CA GLU A 543 12.44 20.63 -1.34
C GLU A 543 12.67 19.46 -0.39
N GLN A 544 13.92 19.27 0.01
CA GLN A 544 14.27 18.34 1.09
C GLN A 544 15.55 18.79 1.77
N THR A 545 15.73 18.41 3.04
CA THR A 545 17.06 18.50 3.65
C THR A 545 17.99 17.47 3.01
N ARG A 546 19.30 17.57 3.21
CA ARG A 546 20.24 16.59 2.67
C ARG A 546 19.89 15.20 3.25
N GLU A 547 19.88 14.17 2.41
CA GLU A 547 19.73 12.77 2.85
C GLU A 547 20.64 12.48 4.04
N GLY A 548 20.10 11.73 5.02
CA GLY A 548 20.91 11.13 6.05
C GLY A 548 22.13 10.47 5.44
N ALA A 549 23.32 10.89 5.85
CA ALA A 549 24.55 10.42 5.22
C ALA A 549 24.66 8.91 5.45
N SER A 550 24.83 8.16 4.37
CA SER A 550 25.03 6.72 4.42
C SER A 550 26.14 6.31 3.47
N THR A 551 26.94 5.35 3.92
CA THR A 551 28.00 4.75 3.14
C THR A 551 27.48 3.45 2.52
N LEU A 552 27.37 3.40 1.19
CA LEU A 552 27.07 2.17 0.46
C LEU A 552 28.27 1.21 0.56
N LEU A 553 28.07 0.03 1.15
CA LEU A 553 29.08 -1.02 1.28
C LEU A 553 28.93 -2.11 0.20
N ARG A 554 27.69 -2.36 -0.24
CA ARG A 554 27.36 -3.32 -1.30
C ARG A 554 26.14 -2.81 -2.07
N PRO A 555 26.18 -2.79 -3.41
CA PRO A 555 25.08 -2.25 -4.22
C PRO A 555 23.82 -3.12 -4.12
N GLU A 556 22.68 -2.49 -4.39
CA GLU A 556 21.41 -3.18 -4.58
C GLU A 556 21.36 -3.93 -5.92
N GLY A 557 20.42 -4.86 -6.03
CA GLY A 557 20.18 -5.64 -7.24
C GLY A 557 18.78 -6.24 -7.28
N PHE A 558 18.28 -6.48 -8.49
CA PHE A 558 17.00 -7.12 -8.71
C PHE A 558 17.08 -8.10 -9.88
N THR A 559 16.49 -9.28 -9.71
CA THR A 559 16.33 -10.24 -10.79
C THR A 559 14.91 -10.76 -10.82
N ARG A 560 14.34 -10.80 -12.02
CA ARG A 560 13.07 -11.47 -12.33
C ARG A 560 13.37 -12.64 -13.26
N HIS A 561 12.98 -13.85 -12.85
CA HIS A 561 13.15 -15.06 -13.65
C HIS A 561 11.80 -15.74 -13.81
N GLU A 562 11.40 -15.96 -15.06
CA GLU A 562 10.18 -16.67 -15.43
C GLU A 562 10.57 -17.94 -16.17
N GLU A 563 10.07 -19.09 -15.72
CA GLU A 563 10.35 -20.37 -16.36
C GLU A 563 9.14 -21.30 -16.36
N ARG A 564 9.20 -22.31 -17.23
CA ARG A 564 8.26 -23.44 -17.23
C ARG A 564 9.01 -24.71 -16.90
N LEU A 565 8.64 -25.34 -15.80
CA LEU A 565 9.22 -26.59 -15.32
C LEU A 565 8.77 -27.77 -16.21
N HIS A 566 9.46 -28.91 -16.07
CA HIS A 566 9.23 -30.09 -16.93
C HIS A 566 7.82 -30.69 -16.80
N ASP A 567 7.16 -30.47 -15.66
CA ASP A 567 5.80 -30.93 -15.39
C ASP A 567 4.70 -29.95 -15.86
N GLY A 568 5.10 -28.84 -16.49
CA GLY A 568 4.21 -27.78 -16.97
C GLY A 568 3.96 -26.65 -15.98
N THR A 569 4.50 -26.72 -14.76
CA THR A 569 4.40 -25.65 -13.76
C THR A 569 5.07 -24.38 -14.27
N GLN A 570 4.37 -23.26 -14.19
CA GLN A 570 4.93 -21.94 -14.42
C GLN A 570 5.47 -21.38 -13.11
N ARG A 571 6.74 -20.97 -13.12
CA ARG A 571 7.44 -20.42 -11.97
C ARG A 571 7.86 -18.98 -12.24
N LEU A 572 7.49 -18.09 -11.32
CA LEU A 572 8.05 -16.75 -11.21
C LEU A 572 8.96 -16.70 -9.98
N THR A 573 10.22 -16.31 -10.16
CA THR A 573 11.14 -16.03 -9.05
C THR A 573 11.60 -14.59 -9.12
N LEU A 574 11.38 -13.84 -8.03
CA LEU A 574 11.91 -12.50 -7.83
C LEU A 574 12.98 -12.56 -6.74
N THR A 575 14.18 -12.04 -7.03
CA THR A 575 15.20 -11.81 -6.01
C THR A 575 15.47 -10.32 -5.92
N THR A 576 15.25 -9.75 -4.73
CA THR A 576 15.57 -8.37 -4.41
C THR A 576 16.69 -8.35 -3.39
N ASP A 577 17.83 -7.82 -3.82
CA ASP A 577 18.99 -7.59 -2.99
C ASP A 577 19.03 -6.10 -2.62
N GLY A 578 18.73 -5.78 -1.36
CA GLY A 578 18.71 -4.40 -0.88
C GLY A 578 20.11 -3.81 -0.64
N GLY A 579 21.17 -4.53 -1.01
CA GLY A 579 22.54 -4.11 -0.77
C GLY A 579 22.94 -4.21 0.71
N LEU A 580 24.00 -3.49 1.07
CA LEU A 580 24.46 -3.32 2.44
C LEU A 580 24.89 -1.86 2.59
N THR A 581 24.32 -1.18 3.56
CA THR A 581 24.54 0.24 3.80
C THR A 581 24.90 0.46 5.25
N ARG A 582 25.88 1.33 5.50
CA ARG A 582 26.18 1.87 6.83
C ARG A 582 25.55 3.24 6.97
N HIS A 583 24.73 3.44 7.99
CA HIS A 583 24.19 4.74 8.33
C HIS A 583 25.23 5.55 9.10
N ASP A 584 25.62 6.73 8.62
CA ASP A 584 26.76 7.46 9.19
C ASP A 584 26.42 8.06 10.57
N SER A 585 25.14 8.36 10.86
CA SER A 585 24.71 8.93 12.14
C SER A 585 24.66 7.93 13.29
N THR A 586 24.50 6.63 13.00
CA THR A 586 24.41 5.56 14.02
C THR A 586 25.57 4.56 13.92
N GLY A 587 26.28 4.51 12.79
CA GLY A 587 27.26 3.49 12.48
C GLY A 587 26.65 2.10 12.22
N LEU A 588 25.32 1.97 12.23
CA LEU A 588 24.65 0.69 11.96
C LEU A 588 24.79 0.31 10.48
N GLU A 589 25.19 -0.92 10.25
CA GLU A 589 25.22 -1.58 8.96
C GLU A 589 23.95 -2.42 8.83
N SER A 590 23.18 -2.21 7.76
CA SER A 590 21.97 -2.99 7.50
C SER A 590 21.92 -3.45 6.04
N GLY A 591 21.48 -4.69 5.84
CA GLY A 591 21.39 -5.32 4.52
C GLY A 591 20.26 -6.33 4.50
N LYS A 592 19.72 -6.58 3.31
CA LYS A 592 18.66 -7.57 3.11
C LYS A 592 18.74 -8.25 1.77
N VAL A 593 18.35 -9.51 1.72
CA VAL A 593 18.09 -10.25 0.48
C VAL A 593 16.75 -10.95 0.63
N ILE A 594 15.93 -10.83 -0.40
CA ILE A 594 14.57 -11.36 -0.47
C ILE A 594 14.47 -12.22 -1.71
N THR A 595 14.00 -13.46 -1.57
CA THR A 595 13.63 -14.30 -2.69
C THR A 595 12.18 -14.69 -2.53
N GLU A 596 11.37 -14.42 -3.55
CA GLU A 596 9.96 -14.81 -3.62
C GLU A 596 9.77 -15.71 -4.84
N THR A 597 9.06 -16.83 -4.65
CA THR A 597 8.79 -17.81 -5.70
C THR A 597 7.30 -18.13 -5.72
N TRP A 598 6.70 -18.01 -6.90
CA TRP A 598 5.31 -18.37 -7.16
C TRP A 598 5.26 -19.46 -8.22
N ASP A 599 4.59 -20.56 -7.90
CA ASP A 599 4.37 -21.69 -8.79
C ASP A 599 2.88 -21.92 -9.01
N ILE A 600 2.51 -22.20 -10.26
CA ILE A 600 1.17 -22.69 -10.60
C ILE A 600 1.17 -23.47 -11.91
N ARG A 601 0.30 -24.47 -12.01
CA ARG A 601 -0.02 -25.14 -13.28
C ARG A 601 -1.26 -24.53 -13.90
N ALA A 602 -1.28 -24.46 -15.23
CA ALA A 602 -2.38 -23.87 -15.99
C ALA A 602 -3.75 -24.54 -15.76
N ASP A 603 -3.76 -25.83 -15.44
CA ASP A 603 -4.95 -26.68 -15.34
C ASP A 603 -5.35 -27.05 -13.91
N ASP A 604 -4.55 -26.67 -12.90
CA ASP A 604 -4.73 -27.11 -11.52
C ASP A 604 -4.57 -25.94 -10.53
N PRO A 605 -5.66 -25.36 -10.02
CA PRO A 605 -5.56 -24.27 -9.04
C PRO A 605 -4.98 -24.72 -7.70
N LEU A 606 -5.03 -26.02 -7.37
CA LEU A 606 -4.49 -26.55 -6.11
C LEU A 606 -2.97 -26.70 -6.15
N SER A 607 -2.36 -26.58 -7.33
CA SER A 607 -0.89 -26.52 -7.49
C SER A 607 -0.28 -25.20 -7.03
N ALA A 608 -1.10 -24.20 -6.69
CA ALA A 608 -0.64 -22.89 -6.26
C ALA A 608 0.29 -22.99 -5.03
N ARG A 609 1.49 -22.43 -5.19
CA ARG A 609 2.50 -22.36 -4.14
C ARG A 609 3.15 -20.99 -4.15
N HIS A 610 3.26 -20.36 -2.99
CA HIS A 610 4.02 -19.14 -2.79
C HIS A 610 5.04 -19.40 -1.69
N GLU A 611 6.32 -19.20 -1.99
CA GLU A 611 7.43 -19.31 -1.06
C GLU A 611 8.17 -17.97 -0.95
N THR A 612 8.59 -17.62 0.25
CA THR A 612 9.43 -16.44 0.47
C THR A 612 10.57 -16.79 1.41
N HIS A 613 11.77 -16.30 1.09
CA HIS A 613 12.95 -16.35 1.94
C HIS A 613 13.50 -14.94 2.13
N TRP A 614 13.73 -14.55 3.37
CA TRP A 614 14.39 -13.30 3.73
C TRP A 614 15.66 -13.60 4.51
N SER A 615 16.74 -12.91 4.15
CA SER A 615 17.94 -12.79 4.96
C SER A 615 18.13 -11.33 5.32
N TYR A 616 18.14 -11.00 6.61
CA TYR A 616 18.45 -9.67 7.12
C TYR A 616 19.77 -9.72 7.87
N THR A 617 20.65 -8.76 7.59
CA THR A 617 21.88 -8.53 8.37
C THR A 617 21.80 -7.18 9.04
N ILE A 618 22.12 -7.12 10.32
CA ILE A 618 22.24 -5.88 11.07
C ILE A 618 23.38 -5.96 12.08
N GLY A 619 24.20 -4.93 12.13
CA GLY A 619 25.37 -4.91 13.01
C GLY A 619 26.09 -3.57 13.05
N ARG A 620 27.18 -3.53 13.82
CA ARG A 620 28.13 -2.42 13.91
C ARG A 620 29.44 -2.94 14.48
N GLY A 621 30.53 -2.75 13.73
CA GLY A 621 31.85 -3.22 14.15
C GLY A 621 31.84 -4.73 14.41
N ALA A 622 32.25 -5.14 15.61
CA ALA A 622 32.30 -6.55 16.01
C ALA A 622 30.92 -7.17 16.31
N TRP A 623 29.91 -6.36 16.63
CA TRP A 623 28.55 -6.85 16.84
C TRP A 623 27.88 -7.04 15.49
N GLN A 624 27.59 -8.28 15.12
CA GLN A 624 26.98 -8.61 13.84
C GLN A 624 25.90 -9.67 14.07
N THR A 625 24.71 -9.42 13.53
CA THR A 625 23.60 -10.36 13.62
C THR A 625 22.98 -10.59 12.26
N ARG A 626 22.36 -11.77 12.13
CA ARG A 626 21.66 -12.16 10.92
C ARG A 626 20.40 -12.92 11.28
N THR A 627 19.32 -12.68 10.55
CA THR A 627 18.11 -13.51 10.63
C THR A 627 17.77 -14.06 9.26
N GLU A 628 17.34 -15.31 9.25
CA GLU A 628 16.76 -15.97 8.09
C GLU A 628 15.33 -16.37 8.41
N THR A 629 14.39 -15.93 7.59
CA THR A 629 13.00 -16.37 7.68
C THR A 629 12.56 -16.97 6.36
N ARG A 630 11.94 -18.14 6.41
CA ARG A 630 11.31 -18.80 5.26
C ARG A 630 9.84 -19.01 5.56
N THR A 631 8.97 -18.71 4.60
CA THR A 631 7.53 -18.98 4.70
C THR A 631 7.03 -19.53 3.38
N GLU A 632 6.39 -20.69 3.43
CA GLU A 632 5.73 -21.36 2.31
C GLU A 632 4.23 -21.46 2.60
N MET A 633 3.43 -21.21 1.57
CA MET A 633 1.99 -21.46 1.57
C MET A 633 1.64 -22.30 0.37
N THR A 634 0.86 -23.35 0.59
CA THR A 634 0.22 -24.19 -0.42
C THR A 634 -1.26 -24.39 -0.04
N CYS A 635 -2.03 -25.10 -0.87
CA CYS A 635 -3.43 -25.37 -0.57
C CYS A 635 -3.90 -26.74 -1.06
N ASP A 636 -4.97 -27.23 -0.44
CA ASP A 636 -5.88 -28.22 -1.00
C ASP A 636 -7.26 -27.58 -1.23
N ALA A 637 -8.26 -28.38 -1.62
CA ALA A 637 -9.61 -27.90 -1.89
C ALA A 637 -10.33 -27.30 -0.66
N THR A 638 -9.83 -27.58 0.54
CA THR A 638 -10.48 -27.27 1.83
C THR A 638 -9.60 -26.49 2.80
N ARG A 639 -8.29 -26.44 2.59
CA ARG A 639 -7.31 -25.87 3.52
C ARG A 639 -6.17 -25.16 2.81
N PHE A 640 -5.63 -24.15 3.49
CA PHE A 640 -4.29 -23.62 3.25
C PHE A 640 -3.31 -24.34 4.18
N HIS A 641 -2.12 -24.66 3.70
CA HIS A 641 -1.04 -25.24 4.49
C HIS A 641 0.13 -24.27 4.56
N ILE A 642 0.61 -24.00 5.76
CA ILE A 642 1.69 -23.04 6.02
C ILE A 642 2.84 -23.79 6.67
N VAL A 643 4.04 -23.58 6.13
CA VAL A 643 5.30 -23.94 6.76
C VAL A 643 6.14 -22.69 6.90
N ALA A 644 6.64 -22.41 8.10
CA ALA A 644 7.52 -21.27 8.34
C ALA A 644 8.72 -21.65 9.19
N GLN A 645 9.83 -20.93 9.01
CA GLN A 645 11.10 -21.17 9.69
C GLN A 645 11.74 -19.83 10.04
N LEU A 646 12.36 -19.76 11.21
CA LEU A 646 13.18 -18.65 11.68
C LEU A 646 14.51 -19.20 12.18
N ARG A 647 15.61 -18.60 11.74
CA ARG A 647 16.95 -18.79 12.30
C ARG A 647 17.52 -17.42 12.62
N ALA A 648 18.17 -17.28 13.77
CA ALA A 648 18.83 -16.05 14.17
C ALA A 648 20.24 -16.33 14.67
N TYR A 649 21.19 -15.52 14.20
CA TYR A 649 22.63 -15.72 14.39
C TYR A 649 23.28 -14.47 14.97
N GLU A 650 24.25 -14.67 15.86
CA GLU A 650 25.24 -13.67 16.25
C GLU A 650 26.60 -14.11 15.69
N GLY A 651 27.13 -13.36 14.72
CA GLY A 651 28.19 -13.87 13.85
C GLY A 651 27.73 -15.14 13.12
N GLU A 652 28.46 -16.24 13.33
CA GLU A 652 28.14 -17.56 12.77
C GLU A 652 27.36 -18.45 13.74
N ASP A 653 27.21 -18.04 15.00
CA ASP A 653 26.58 -18.84 16.04
C ASP A 653 25.06 -18.73 15.94
N CYS A 654 24.38 -19.83 15.63
CA CYS A 654 22.92 -19.91 15.62
C CYS A 654 22.39 -19.91 17.06
N LEU A 655 21.77 -18.80 17.47
CA LEU A 655 21.27 -18.62 18.83
C LEU A 655 19.89 -19.24 19.04
N ILE A 656 19.05 -19.21 18.00
CA ILE A 656 17.70 -19.78 18.05
C ILE A 656 17.23 -20.24 16.68
N GLN A 657 16.52 -21.36 16.70
CA GLN A 657 15.82 -21.96 15.58
C GLN A 657 14.37 -22.21 15.99
N ARG A 658 13.42 -21.80 15.14
CA ARG A 658 11.99 -22.08 15.31
C ARG A 658 11.39 -22.49 13.97
N ASP A 659 10.48 -23.45 14.04
CA ASP A 659 9.77 -23.99 12.88
C ASP A 659 8.27 -24.05 13.23
N TRP A 660 7.42 -23.76 12.26
CA TRP A 660 5.97 -23.80 12.36
C TRP A 660 5.40 -24.59 11.20
N GLU A 661 4.36 -25.36 11.49
CA GLU A 661 3.58 -26.09 10.50
C GLU A 661 2.13 -26.12 10.97
N PHE A 662 1.23 -25.55 10.18
CA PHE A 662 -0.19 -25.53 10.51
C PHE A 662 -1.05 -25.46 9.24
N SER A 663 -2.37 -25.57 9.40
CA SER A 663 -3.30 -25.46 8.29
C SER A 663 -4.57 -24.75 8.69
N VAL A 664 -5.06 -23.87 7.83
CA VAL A 664 -6.26 -23.06 8.05
C VAL A 664 -7.34 -23.48 7.05
N PRO A 665 -8.59 -23.74 7.49
CA PRO A 665 -9.69 -24.04 6.56
C PRO A 665 -9.92 -22.91 5.56
N ARG A 666 -10.29 -23.24 4.33
CA ARG A 666 -10.78 -22.29 3.33
C ARG A 666 -12.26 -21.99 3.61
N ASP A 667 -12.61 -20.72 3.54
CA ASP A 667 -13.95 -20.21 3.75
C ASP A 667 -14.24 -19.09 2.73
N GLY A 668 -14.88 -19.48 1.63
CA GLY A 668 -15.27 -18.53 0.60
C GLY A 668 -14.12 -17.91 -0.17
N VAL A 669 -12.93 -18.52 -0.23
CA VAL A 669 -11.78 -18.13 -1.09
C VAL A 669 -11.12 -19.33 -1.76
#